data_AF-A0A9N9GRV2-F1
#
_entry.id   AF-A0A9N9GRV2-F1
#
_cell.length_a   1.000
_cell.length_b   1.000
_cell.length_c   1.000
_cell.angle_alpha   90.00
_cell.angle_beta   90.00
_cell.angle_gamma   90.00
#
_symmetry.space_group_name_H-M   'P 1'
#
loop_
_entity.id
_entity.type
_entity.pdbx_description
1 polymer ?
#
loop_
_entity_poly.entity_id
_entity_poly.type
_entity_poly.pdbx_seq_one_letter_code
_entity_poly.pdbx_strand_id
1 'polypeptide(L)'
;GPILEVIVSRMNYISYQTENKVRIVGLSTALANAQDLADWLCIDKGGLFNFSHSVRPVPLEIHIEGFSGRHYCPRMATMNKPTFINIMRHSPIKPVIVFVSSRRQTRLTAQDLIAYSCLTENPHHFLRMTEEELQINLSQIKDNSMKSTLTFGIGLHHAGLTESDRKIVELLFLQQKIQVLVATSTLAWGVNLPAHLVVIKGTEFYDAKTKGYVDFPITDVLQMMGRAGRPQFDDSGVACIFVQDSKKNFYKKFLYEPFPVESSLHMQLENHFNAEIVAGTIKSKEEAMKYLSYTYLYRRLHQNPAYYELKDAEFKTIDDYLSKLFEKSMKELSLSYCINMDDDFNVEPTSLGRLASYYYLSHKTIRLVRDHIKNDSTIRDILGILCNSVEYSELPVRHNEDLQNQDLEKELPWSVQSHHPYDSPHAKAFLLLQAHLIGTKLAIADYVTDTFSVLDQAIRILQSIIDITVENNMLTTCLHTMSLLQCIKQSCWPENSSLLNLPGIEDHMISSILHEGNVVACLGELLDLSGEELFKIFKNVNGLSEPDVEKICKVVNNIPLMDVSFHKINHALTPKEELNFVVSLKRVKKFSGYDGKVYAPRFPKPQYESWWLVFGDKSNDSIIEMKRINMRNGPFGEFSNEHTSKLKLTAPEREGKYQYTIFLISDGYLGIDQQYDVEFHVKDVKVVKEMN
;
A
#
# COMPACT_ATOMS: atom_id res chain seq x y z
N GLY A 1 -10.91 -0.08 11.78
CA GLY A 1 -12.25 -0.07 12.38
C GLY A 1 -13.33 -0.26 11.33
N PRO A 2 -13.73 0.80 10.60
CA PRO A 2 -14.90 0.78 9.71
C PRO A 2 -14.91 -0.35 8.68
N ILE A 3 -13.78 -0.60 8.01
CA ILE A 3 -13.66 -1.67 7.01
C ILE A 3 -13.95 -3.06 7.62
N LEU A 4 -13.45 -3.34 8.83
CA LEU A 4 -13.68 -4.62 9.51
C LEU A 4 -15.17 -4.80 9.84
N GLU A 5 -15.81 -3.74 10.33
CA GLU A 5 -17.25 -3.73 10.61
C GLU A 5 -18.06 -4.00 9.35
N VAL A 6 -17.73 -3.36 8.22
CA VAL A 6 -18.43 -3.57 6.95
C VAL A 6 -18.26 -4.98 6.41
N ILE A 7 -17.05 -5.54 6.46
CA ILE A 7 -16.79 -6.92 6.00
C ILE A 7 -17.64 -7.91 6.81
N VAL A 8 -17.64 -7.79 8.14
CA VAL A 8 -18.40 -8.68 9.01
C VAL A 8 -19.91 -8.49 8.81
N SER A 9 -20.38 -7.24 8.72
CA SER A 9 -21.79 -6.94 8.47
C SER A 9 -22.25 -7.49 7.12
N ARG A 10 -21.39 -7.44 6.09
CA ARG A 10 -21.64 -8.06 4.79
C ARG A 10 -21.74 -9.58 4.88
N MET A 11 -20.88 -10.24 5.67
CA MET A 11 -21.00 -11.70 5.89
C MET A 11 -22.32 -12.07 6.57
N ASN A 12 -22.76 -11.28 7.55
CA ASN A 12 -24.06 -11.45 8.19
C ASN A 12 -25.21 -11.27 7.18
N TYR A 13 -25.13 -10.23 6.35
CA TYR A 13 -26.12 -9.96 5.30
C TYR A 13 -26.18 -11.09 4.26
N ILE A 14 -25.03 -11.58 3.77
CA ILE A 14 -24.96 -12.71 2.83
C ILE A 14 -25.52 -13.97 3.47
N SER A 15 -25.18 -14.25 4.73
CA SER A 15 -25.69 -15.42 5.45
C SER A 15 -27.21 -15.38 5.60
N TYR A 16 -27.79 -14.20 5.79
CA TYR A 16 -29.24 -14.00 5.86
C TYR A 16 -29.90 -14.19 4.50
N GLN A 17 -29.35 -13.61 3.43
CA GLN A 17 -29.92 -13.66 2.07
C GLN A 17 -29.81 -15.05 1.41
N THR A 18 -28.70 -15.76 1.64
CA THR A 18 -28.44 -17.06 1.00
C THR A 18 -28.92 -18.25 1.82
N GLU A 19 -29.43 -18.01 3.03
CA GLU A 19 -29.75 -19.03 4.05
C GLU A 19 -28.58 -19.97 4.42
N ASN A 20 -27.38 -19.72 3.90
CA ASN A 20 -26.18 -20.47 4.20
C ASN A 20 -25.44 -19.84 5.37
N LYS A 21 -25.42 -20.53 6.50
CA LYS A 21 -24.78 -20.05 7.72
C LYS A 21 -23.26 -20.03 7.59
N VAL A 22 -22.68 -18.84 7.70
CA VAL A 22 -21.22 -18.66 7.83
C VAL A 22 -20.87 -18.68 9.32
N ARG A 23 -19.99 -19.60 9.73
CA ARG A 23 -19.52 -19.64 11.13
C ARG A 23 -18.50 -18.53 11.36
N ILE A 24 -18.84 -17.57 12.22
CA ILE A 24 -17.92 -16.51 12.64
C ILE A 24 -17.28 -16.90 13.98
N VAL A 25 -15.96 -16.73 14.07
CA VAL A 25 -15.19 -16.87 15.33
C VAL A 25 -14.45 -15.56 15.56
N GLY A 26 -14.91 -14.78 16.53
CA GLY A 26 -14.30 -13.52 16.93
C GLY A 26 -13.29 -13.73 18.06
N LEU A 27 -12.08 -13.19 17.90
CA LEU A 27 -11.06 -13.13 18.96
C LEU A 27 -10.81 -11.67 19.31
N SER A 28 -10.93 -11.33 20.59
CA SER A 28 -10.75 -9.97 21.09
C SER A 28 -10.10 -9.99 22.47
N THR A 29 -9.51 -8.85 22.87
CA THR A 29 -9.23 -8.57 24.28
C THR A 29 -10.53 -8.42 25.06
N ALA A 30 -10.46 -8.39 26.40
CA ALA A 30 -11.63 -8.18 27.26
C ALA A 30 -12.37 -6.87 26.90
N LEU A 31 -13.69 -6.95 26.74
CA LEU A 31 -14.53 -5.82 26.31
C LEU A 31 -15.62 -5.52 27.34
N ALA A 32 -15.92 -4.24 27.54
CA ALA A 32 -16.99 -3.84 28.46
C ALA A 32 -18.38 -4.17 27.90
N ASN A 33 -18.56 -3.98 26.59
CA ASN A 33 -19.81 -4.16 25.86
C ASN A 33 -19.77 -5.40 24.94
N ALA A 34 -19.22 -6.51 25.43
CA ALA A 34 -19.09 -7.74 24.64
C ALA A 34 -20.45 -8.32 24.19
N GLN A 35 -21.52 -8.06 24.94
CA GLN A 35 -22.86 -8.51 24.58
C GLN A 35 -23.35 -7.87 23.26
N ASP A 36 -23.09 -6.58 23.05
CA ASP A 36 -23.50 -5.90 21.81
C ASP A 36 -22.80 -6.48 20.58
N LEU A 37 -21.53 -6.86 20.73
CA LEU A 37 -20.78 -7.55 19.68
C LEU A 37 -21.30 -8.97 19.47
N ALA A 38 -21.62 -9.70 20.54
CA ALA A 38 -22.20 -11.03 20.43
C ALA A 38 -23.53 -10.99 19.67
N ASP A 39 -24.40 -10.04 20.02
CA ASP A 39 -25.69 -9.88 19.37
C ASP A 39 -25.53 -9.44 17.90
N TRP A 40 -24.56 -8.55 17.60
CA TRP A 40 -24.21 -8.18 16.23
C TRP A 40 -23.74 -9.36 15.38
N LEU A 41 -22.89 -10.21 15.96
CA LEU A 41 -22.34 -11.40 15.32
C LEU A 41 -23.33 -12.59 15.35
N CYS A 42 -24.54 -12.40 15.88
CA CYS A 42 -25.55 -13.45 16.05
C CYS A 42 -25.01 -14.67 16.84
N ILE A 43 -24.21 -14.41 17.88
CA ILE A 43 -23.63 -15.42 18.76
C ILE A 43 -24.63 -15.74 19.88
N ASP A 44 -25.01 -17.01 19.99
CA ASP A 44 -25.86 -17.50 21.08
C ASP A 44 -25.18 -17.35 22.44
N LYS A 45 -25.97 -17.31 23.53
CA LYS A 45 -25.45 -17.14 24.90
C LYS A 45 -24.40 -18.20 25.30
N GLY A 46 -24.43 -19.39 24.69
CA GLY A 46 -23.43 -20.44 24.92
C GLY A 46 -22.11 -20.26 24.17
N GLY A 47 -22.03 -19.31 23.23
CA GLY A 47 -20.84 -19.02 22.42
C GLY A 47 -20.09 -17.75 22.83
N LEU A 48 -20.66 -16.92 23.70
CA LEU A 48 -20.00 -15.71 24.20
C LEU A 48 -19.11 -16.02 25.41
N PHE A 49 -17.82 -15.87 25.22
CA PHE A 49 -16.82 -16.01 26.28
C PHE A 49 -16.09 -14.67 26.46
N ASN A 50 -16.54 -13.86 27.44
CA ASN A 50 -15.90 -12.60 27.80
C ASN A 50 -15.34 -12.69 29.22
N PHE A 51 -14.03 -12.50 29.36
CA PHE A 51 -13.34 -12.70 30.63
C PHE A 51 -12.66 -11.43 31.11
N SER A 52 -12.58 -11.27 32.44
CA SER A 52 -11.78 -10.21 33.08
C SER A 52 -10.29 -10.39 32.78
N HIS A 53 -9.53 -9.29 32.72
CA HIS A 53 -8.07 -9.32 32.62
C HIS A 53 -7.39 -10.18 33.70
N SER A 54 -8.04 -10.38 34.84
CA SER A 54 -7.54 -11.19 35.95
C SER A 54 -7.50 -12.70 35.68
N VAL A 55 -8.20 -13.22 34.67
CA VAL A 55 -8.22 -14.68 34.40
C VAL A 55 -7.03 -15.17 33.58
N ARG A 56 -6.07 -14.29 33.31
CA ARG A 56 -4.92 -14.60 32.48
C ARG A 56 -4.17 -15.83 33.03
N PRO A 57 -3.81 -16.83 32.19
CA PRO A 57 -3.12 -18.04 32.66
C PRO A 57 -1.80 -17.76 33.37
N VAL A 58 -1.10 -16.70 32.95
CA VAL A 58 0.08 -16.17 33.63
C VAL A 58 -0.30 -14.81 34.23
N PRO A 59 -0.33 -14.68 35.56
CA PRO A 59 -0.61 -13.41 36.24
C PRO A 59 0.32 -12.30 35.76
N LEU A 60 -0.22 -11.09 35.61
CA LEU A 60 0.52 -9.91 35.18
C LEU A 60 0.52 -8.84 36.29
N GLU A 61 1.70 -8.50 36.78
CA GLU A 61 1.92 -7.36 37.67
C GLU A 61 2.10 -6.08 36.84
N ILE A 62 1.36 -5.03 37.17
CA ILE A 62 1.38 -3.76 36.41
C ILE A 62 1.85 -2.63 37.32
N HIS A 63 2.93 -1.95 36.92
CA HIS A 63 3.46 -0.76 37.57
C HIS A 63 3.30 0.46 36.67
N ILE A 64 2.60 1.49 37.15
CA ILE A 64 2.41 2.74 36.40
C ILE A 64 3.21 3.86 37.08
N GLU A 65 4.19 4.40 36.38
CA GLU A 65 5.05 5.48 36.85
C GLU A 65 4.76 6.77 36.09
N GLY A 66 4.52 7.85 36.84
CA GLY A 66 4.23 9.18 36.29
C GLY A 66 5.50 10.02 36.21
N PHE A 67 5.73 10.65 35.07
CA PHE A 67 6.88 11.50 34.82
C PHE A 67 6.44 12.94 34.57
N SER A 68 6.98 13.86 35.38
CA SER A 68 6.74 15.30 35.25
C SER A 68 7.48 15.90 34.06
N GLY A 69 7.00 17.04 33.56
CA GLY A 69 7.62 17.79 32.48
C GLY A 69 6.74 17.83 31.24
N ARG A 70 6.63 19.02 30.63
CA ARG A 70 5.75 19.25 29.46
C ARG A 70 6.40 18.77 28.16
N HIS A 71 7.70 18.99 28.00
CA HIS A 71 8.40 18.68 26.76
C HIS A 71 8.74 17.19 26.64
N TYR A 72 8.43 16.62 25.48
CA TYR A 72 8.56 15.19 25.20
C TYR A 72 10.01 14.69 25.32
N CYS A 73 10.96 15.31 24.61
CA CYS A 73 12.34 14.80 24.56
C CYS A 73 13.04 14.73 25.93
N PRO A 74 13.01 15.80 26.77
CA PRO A 74 13.56 15.72 28.12
C PRO A 74 12.85 14.66 28.98
N ARG A 75 11.52 14.58 28.90
CA ARG A 75 10.73 13.58 29.64
C ARG A 75 11.14 12.15 29.26
N MET A 76 11.31 11.85 27.97
CA MET A 76 11.81 10.54 27.53
C MET A 76 13.21 10.22 28.02
N ALA A 77 14.09 11.22 28.14
CA ALA A 77 15.44 11.00 28.71
C ALA A 77 15.36 10.65 30.21
N THR A 78 14.51 11.33 30.97
CA THR A 78 14.33 11.03 32.41
C THR A 78 13.81 9.62 32.68
N MET A 79 13.16 8.98 31.71
CA MET A 79 12.66 7.61 31.81
C MET A 79 13.74 6.54 31.62
N ASN A 80 14.91 6.85 31.04
CA ASN A 80 15.92 5.84 30.71
C ASN A 80 16.52 5.18 31.96
N LYS A 81 16.82 5.96 33.00
CA LYS A 81 17.34 5.42 34.26
C LYS A 81 16.32 4.52 34.98
N PRO A 82 15.05 4.92 35.15
CA PRO A 82 14.01 4.02 35.67
C PRO A 82 13.80 2.76 34.83
N THR A 83 13.92 2.83 33.50
CA THR A 83 13.88 1.62 32.65
C THR A 83 14.96 0.62 33.07
N PHE A 84 16.22 1.07 33.21
CA PHE A 84 17.32 0.21 33.62
C PHE A 84 17.10 -0.37 35.01
N ILE A 85 16.67 0.44 35.98
CA ILE A 85 16.37 -0.01 37.35
C ILE A 85 15.28 -1.08 37.36
N ASN A 86 14.21 -0.88 36.58
CA ASN A 86 13.11 -1.85 36.47
C ASN A 86 13.57 -3.17 35.83
N ILE A 87 14.45 -3.13 34.82
CA ILE A 87 15.07 -4.32 34.24
C ILE A 87 15.81 -5.11 35.33
N MET A 88 16.69 -4.45 36.07
CA MET A 88 17.50 -5.10 37.12
C MET A 88 16.65 -5.62 38.28
N ARG A 89 15.55 -4.94 38.61
CA ARG A 89 14.66 -5.32 39.71
C ARG A 89 13.72 -6.47 39.35
N HIS A 90 13.03 -6.36 38.21
CA HIS A 90 11.92 -7.25 37.88
C HIS A 90 12.31 -8.35 36.91
N SER A 91 13.39 -8.21 36.14
CA SER A 91 13.80 -9.21 35.15
C SER A 91 15.32 -9.27 34.98
N PRO A 92 16.09 -9.52 36.06
CA PRO A 92 17.56 -9.49 36.01
C PRO A 92 18.13 -10.54 35.06
N ILE A 93 17.44 -11.67 34.88
CA ILE A 93 17.89 -12.78 34.04
C ILE A 93 16.84 -13.25 33.02
N LYS A 94 15.71 -12.58 32.85
CA LYS A 94 14.69 -13.01 31.88
C LYS A 94 14.53 -11.97 30.76
N PRO A 95 14.05 -12.38 29.57
CA PRO A 95 13.92 -11.48 28.43
C PRO A 95 13.05 -10.26 28.72
N VAL A 96 13.43 -9.10 28.19
CA VAL A 96 12.75 -7.82 28.37
C VAL A 96 12.48 -7.15 27.03
N ILE A 97 11.26 -6.63 26.84
CA ILE A 97 10.93 -5.74 25.74
C ILE A 97 10.72 -4.32 26.26
N VAL A 98 11.41 -3.36 25.68
CA VAL A 98 11.21 -1.92 25.94
C VAL A 98 10.55 -1.30 24.72
N PHE A 99 9.25 -1.00 24.82
CA PHE A 99 8.52 -0.28 23.80
C PHE A 99 8.78 1.22 23.87
N VAL A 100 9.04 1.82 22.72
CA VAL A 100 9.21 3.26 22.52
C VAL A 100 8.43 3.74 21.30
N SER A 101 8.19 5.04 21.19
CA SER A 101 7.32 5.59 20.13
C SER A 101 7.99 5.85 18.78
N SER A 102 9.32 5.78 18.69
CA SER A 102 10.01 6.05 17.42
C SER A 102 11.33 5.30 17.25
N ARG A 103 11.76 5.15 15.99
CA ARG A 103 13.05 4.55 15.61
C ARG A 103 14.24 5.28 16.22
N ARG A 104 14.14 6.61 16.33
CA ARG A 104 15.17 7.41 17.02
C ARG A 104 15.24 7.05 18.50
N GLN A 105 14.08 6.85 19.15
CA GLN A 105 14.04 6.48 20.56
C GLN A 105 14.54 5.06 20.82
N THR A 106 14.47 4.12 19.86
CA THR A 106 15.04 2.78 20.09
C THR A 106 16.55 2.88 20.27
N ARG A 107 17.22 3.63 19.38
CA ARG A 107 18.66 3.88 19.44
C ARG A 107 19.09 4.64 20.70
N LEU A 108 18.44 5.77 20.99
CA LEU A 108 18.79 6.59 22.16
C LEU A 108 18.59 5.84 23.48
N THR A 109 17.49 5.10 23.60
CA THR A 109 17.21 4.30 24.80
C THR A 109 18.23 3.18 24.93
N ALA A 110 18.57 2.47 23.85
CA ALA A 110 19.58 1.42 23.90
C ALA A 110 20.96 1.97 24.29
N GLN A 111 21.37 3.13 23.75
CA GLN A 111 22.64 3.77 24.10
C GLN A 111 22.71 4.14 25.60
N ASP A 112 21.64 4.69 26.15
CA ASP A 112 21.61 5.01 27.59
C ASP A 112 21.58 3.75 28.45
N LEU A 113 20.89 2.69 28.03
CA LEU A 113 20.94 1.39 28.73
C LEU A 113 22.37 0.81 28.73
N ILE A 114 23.12 0.91 27.62
CA ILE A 114 24.53 0.52 27.56
C ILE A 114 25.36 1.36 28.55
N ALA A 115 25.17 2.68 28.55
CA ALA A 115 25.89 3.57 29.46
C ALA A 115 25.65 3.19 30.92
N TYR A 116 24.42 2.83 31.30
CA TYR A 116 24.13 2.33 32.64
C TYR A 116 24.72 0.94 32.91
N SER A 117 24.71 0.04 31.92
CA SER A 117 25.38 -1.27 32.05
C SER A 117 26.87 -1.13 32.30
N CYS A 118 27.55 -0.17 31.65
CA CYS A 118 28.96 0.12 31.89
C CYS A 118 29.28 0.62 33.31
N LEU A 119 28.28 1.08 34.06
CA LEU A 119 28.44 1.46 35.47
C LEU A 119 28.25 0.28 36.43
N THR A 120 27.87 -0.89 35.93
CA THR A 120 27.76 -2.13 36.72
C THR A 120 29.04 -2.94 36.69
N GLU A 121 29.18 -3.93 37.58
CA GLU A 121 30.36 -4.80 37.64
C GLU A 121 30.58 -5.61 36.35
N ASN A 122 29.50 -5.97 35.63
CA ASN A 122 29.57 -6.69 34.36
C ASN A 122 28.80 -5.94 33.25
N PRO A 123 29.50 -5.17 32.40
CA PRO A 123 28.86 -4.42 31.31
C PRO A 123 28.10 -5.27 30.29
N HIS A 124 28.47 -6.56 30.12
CA HIS A 124 27.89 -7.47 29.14
C HIS A 124 26.86 -8.43 29.75
N HIS A 125 26.30 -8.12 30.93
CA HIS A 125 25.39 -9.02 31.65
C HIS A 125 24.09 -9.38 30.89
N PHE A 126 23.70 -8.61 29.87
CA PHE A 126 22.56 -8.94 29.00
C PHE A 126 22.92 -9.87 27.83
N LEU A 127 24.21 -10.15 27.60
CA LEU A 127 24.69 -11.01 26.52
C LEU A 127 24.86 -12.46 27.01
N ARG A 128 24.33 -13.43 26.25
CA ARG A 128 24.34 -14.86 26.59
C ARG A 128 24.82 -15.73 25.42
N MET A 129 25.79 -15.21 24.68
CA MET A 129 26.42 -15.90 23.57
C MET A 129 27.94 -15.83 23.71
N THR A 130 28.64 -16.77 23.08
CA THR A 130 30.10 -16.71 23.01
C THR A 130 30.53 -15.60 22.04
N GLU A 131 31.78 -15.15 22.17
CA GLU A 131 32.32 -14.13 21.26
C GLU A 131 32.31 -14.61 19.79
N GLU A 132 32.59 -15.90 19.55
CA GLU A 132 32.54 -16.49 18.21
C GLU A 132 31.13 -16.45 17.60
N GLU A 133 30.11 -16.85 18.36
CA GLU A 133 28.71 -16.76 17.94
C GLU A 133 28.33 -15.30 17.65
N LEU A 134 28.76 -14.36 18.51
CA LEU A 134 28.50 -12.93 18.33
C LEU A 134 29.10 -12.42 17.02
N GLN A 135 30.36 -12.70 16.73
CA GLN A 135 31.03 -12.23 15.52
C GLN A 135 30.35 -12.75 14.24
N ILE A 136 29.91 -14.01 14.23
CA ILE A 136 29.15 -14.58 13.10
C ILE A 136 27.86 -13.79 12.87
N ASN A 137 27.09 -13.52 13.92
CA ASN A 137 25.84 -12.76 13.80
C ASN A 137 26.10 -11.30 13.39
N LEU A 138 27.11 -10.64 13.97
CA LEU A 138 27.47 -9.26 13.64
C LEU A 138 27.91 -9.10 12.17
N SER A 139 28.53 -10.12 11.58
CA SER A 139 28.91 -10.11 10.16
C SER A 139 27.71 -10.05 9.20
N GLN A 140 26.56 -10.57 9.63
CA GLN A 140 25.32 -10.63 8.83
C GLN A 140 24.45 -9.37 8.97
N ILE A 141 24.55 -8.67 10.11
CA ILE A 141 23.80 -7.45 10.36
C ILE A 141 24.27 -6.31 9.45
N LYS A 142 23.35 -5.54 8.89
CA LYS A 142 23.66 -4.37 8.07
C LYS A 142 23.66 -3.06 8.85
N ASP A 143 22.75 -2.89 9.81
CA ASP A 143 22.64 -1.67 10.60
C ASP A 143 23.78 -1.51 11.63
N ASN A 144 24.51 -0.39 11.55
CA ASN A 144 25.66 -0.11 12.42
C ASN A 144 25.27 0.17 13.88
N SER A 145 24.08 0.73 14.12
CA SER A 145 23.63 1.00 15.49
C SER A 145 23.31 -0.32 16.19
N MET A 146 22.65 -1.23 15.49
CA MET A 146 22.35 -2.58 15.97
C MET A 146 23.63 -3.38 16.24
N LYS A 147 24.64 -3.32 15.37
CA LYS A 147 25.95 -3.96 15.65
C LYS A 147 26.52 -3.52 16.98
N SER A 148 26.48 -2.21 17.24
CA SER A 148 27.03 -1.60 18.45
C SER A 148 26.23 -1.94 19.71
N THR A 149 24.91 -2.16 19.60
CA THR A 149 24.07 -2.48 20.76
C THR A 149 24.02 -3.98 21.05
N LEU A 150 24.11 -4.82 20.02
CA LEU A 150 24.10 -6.27 20.16
C LEU A 150 25.30 -6.81 20.94
N THR A 151 26.46 -6.16 20.87
CA THR A 151 27.65 -6.52 21.67
C THR A 151 27.41 -6.41 23.19
N PHE A 152 26.41 -5.64 23.60
CA PHE A 152 25.98 -5.52 24.99
C PHE A 152 24.72 -6.34 25.29
N GLY A 153 24.26 -7.20 24.39
CA GLY A 153 23.05 -8.01 24.58
C GLY A 153 21.74 -7.22 24.43
N ILE A 154 21.77 -6.09 23.70
CA ILE A 154 20.61 -5.22 23.46
C ILE A 154 20.29 -5.17 21.96
N GLY A 155 19.15 -5.73 21.59
CA GLY A 155 18.61 -5.69 20.23
C GLY A 155 17.77 -4.45 19.96
N LEU A 156 17.68 -4.04 18.69
CA LEU A 156 16.77 -3.00 18.21
C LEU A 156 15.72 -3.62 17.28
N HIS A 157 14.47 -3.17 17.35
CA HIS A 157 13.43 -3.61 16.42
C HIS A 157 12.55 -2.45 15.95
N HIS A 158 12.57 -2.17 14.65
CA HIS A 158 11.69 -1.19 14.02
C HIS A 158 11.57 -1.41 12.51
N ALA A 159 10.55 -0.81 11.90
CA ALA A 159 10.27 -0.94 10.47
C ALA A 159 11.41 -0.49 9.54
N GLY A 160 12.32 0.38 10.02
CA GLY A 160 13.48 0.84 9.24
C GLY A 160 14.64 -0.17 9.12
N LEU A 161 14.57 -1.31 9.80
CA LEU A 161 15.58 -2.37 9.68
C LEU A 161 15.27 -3.27 8.50
N THR A 162 16.32 -3.80 7.88
CA THR A 162 16.17 -4.80 6.82
C THR A 162 15.45 -6.04 7.37
N GLU A 163 14.72 -6.76 6.51
CA GLU A 163 14.03 -7.98 6.95
C GLU A 163 15.00 -9.03 7.50
N SER A 164 16.21 -9.12 6.93
CA SER A 164 17.28 -9.98 7.45
C SER A 164 17.68 -9.59 8.88
N ASP A 165 17.93 -8.30 9.14
CA ASP A 165 18.32 -7.82 10.47
C ASP A 165 17.22 -8.08 11.50
N ARG A 166 15.94 -7.86 11.12
CA ARG A 166 14.78 -8.14 11.98
C ARG A 166 14.68 -9.62 12.34
N LYS A 167 14.86 -10.53 11.38
CA LYS A 167 14.83 -11.98 11.63
C LYS A 167 15.98 -12.43 12.54
N ILE A 168 17.17 -11.88 12.35
CA ILE A 168 18.34 -12.22 13.18
C ILE A 168 18.09 -11.78 14.64
N VAL A 169 17.68 -10.52 14.86
CA VAL A 169 17.44 -10.03 16.23
C VAL A 169 16.26 -10.74 16.91
N GLU A 170 15.20 -11.06 16.16
CA GLU A 170 14.07 -11.88 16.64
C GLU A 170 14.55 -13.26 17.09
N LEU A 171 15.39 -13.93 16.29
CA LEU A 171 15.94 -15.24 16.62
C LEU A 171 16.85 -15.19 17.86
N LEU A 172 17.76 -14.21 17.92
CA LEU A 172 18.66 -14.05 19.06
C LEU A 172 17.89 -13.79 20.36
N PHE A 173 16.80 -13.00 20.30
CA PHE A 173 15.94 -12.75 21.45
C PHE A 173 15.15 -14.00 21.85
N LEU A 174 14.57 -14.73 20.88
CA LEU A 174 13.82 -15.96 21.13
C LEU A 174 14.67 -17.06 21.76
N GLN A 175 15.91 -17.20 21.30
CA GLN A 175 16.89 -18.13 21.85
C GLN A 175 17.53 -17.64 23.15
N GLN A 176 17.10 -16.48 23.66
CA GLN A 176 17.63 -15.82 24.86
C GLN A 176 19.15 -15.60 24.80
N LYS A 177 19.71 -15.42 23.60
CA LYS A 177 21.12 -15.04 23.40
C LYS A 177 21.35 -13.56 23.71
N ILE A 178 20.30 -12.74 23.53
CA ILE A 178 20.22 -11.36 24.03
C ILE A 178 19.04 -11.24 24.99
N GLN A 179 19.19 -10.41 26.02
CA GLN A 179 18.17 -10.26 27.05
C GLN A 179 17.21 -9.09 26.79
N VAL A 180 17.66 -8.00 26.18
CA VAL A 180 16.85 -6.78 26.03
C VAL A 180 16.57 -6.52 24.57
N LEU A 181 15.31 -6.23 24.24
CA LEU A 181 14.89 -5.77 22.92
C LEU A 181 14.21 -4.41 23.03
N VAL A 182 14.77 -3.39 22.41
CA VAL A 182 14.16 -2.06 22.33
C VAL A 182 13.41 -1.92 21.01
N ALA A 183 12.08 -1.80 21.08
CA ALA A 183 11.22 -1.93 19.91
C ALA A 183 10.24 -0.76 19.76
N THR A 184 9.85 -0.44 18.51
CA THR A 184 8.72 0.45 18.27
C THR A 184 7.38 -0.22 18.56
N SER A 185 6.34 0.58 18.82
CA SER A 185 4.97 0.11 19.09
C SER A 185 4.43 -0.92 18.08
N THR A 186 4.88 -0.86 16.83
CA THR A 186 4.50 -1.80 15.76
C THR A 186 4.79 -3.26 16.08
N LEU A 187 5.82 -3.57 16.90
CA LEU A 187 6.14 -4.94 17.30
C LEU A 187 5.05 -5.54 18.21
N ALA A 188 4.20 -4.71 18.81
CA ALA A 188 3.04 -5.17 19.56
C ALA A 188 2.12 -6.06 18.71
N TRP A 189 2.16 -5.91 17.38
CA TRP A 189 1.37 -6.67 16.42
C TRP A 189 2.26 -7.59 15.57
N GLY A 190 1.80 -8.82 15.32
CA GLY A 190 2.33 -9.64 14.23
C GLY A 190 3.62 -10.46 14.46
N VAL A 191 4.24 -10.43 15.64
CA VAL A 191 5.40 -11.31 15.96
C VAL A 191 5.24 -11.96 17.34
N ASN A 192 5.63 -13.21 17.50
CA ASN A 192 5.59 -13.91 18.79
C ASN A 192 6.95 -13.79 19.51
N LEU A 193 7.24 -12.60 20.05
CA LEU A 193 8.40 -12.37 20.94
C LEU A 193 7.91 -12.20 22.39
N PRO A 194 7.84 -13.29 23.16
CA PRO A 194 7.42 -13.23 24.55
C PRO A 194 8.56 -12.71 25.43
N ALA A 195 8.22 -11.86 26.38
CA ALA A 195 9.16 -11.34 27.38
C ALA A 195 8.60 -11.58 28.78
N HIS A 196 9.48 -11.65 29.78
CA HIS A 196 9.04 -11.69 31.17
C HIS A 196 8.62 -10.30 31.65
N LEU A 197 9.43 -9.29 31.31
CA LEU A 197 9.16 -7.88 31.58
C LEU A 197 8.88 -7.13 30.27
N VAL A 198 7.86 -6.29 30.30
CA VAL A 198 7.62 -5.27 29.29
C VAL A 198 7.73 -3.89 29.93
N VAL A 199 8.49 -2.99 29.32
CA VAL A 199 8.52 -1.58 29.68
C VAL A 199 7.92 -0.78 28.54
N ILE A 200 6.81 -0.07 28.79
CA ILE A 200 6.22 0.87 27.84
C ILE A 200 6.75 2.26 28.19
N LYS A 201 7.82 2.67 27.52
CA LYS A 201 8.54 3.91 27.78
C LYS A 201 7.90 5.06 26.99
N GLY A 202 6.98 5.75 27.64
CA GLY A 202 6.21 6.83 27.05
C GLY A 202 4.99 6.29 26.31
N THR A 203 3.85 6.94 26.50
CA THR A 203 2.56 6.53 25.93
C THR A 203 2.04 7.50 24.88
N GLU A 204 2.94 8.28 24.28
CA GLU A 204 2.64 9.30 23.28
C GLU A 204 3.54 9.13 22.05
N PHE A 205 3.00 9.45 20.88
CA PHE A 205 3.75 9.52 19.63
C PHE A 205 3.47 10.85 18.92
N TYR A 206 4.38 11.27 18.05
CA TYR A 206 4.20 12.49 17.27
C TYR A 206 3.26 12.22 16.10
N ASP A 207 2.12 12.91 16.07
CA ASP A 207 1.19 12.89 14.96
C ASP A 207 1.41 14.11 14.07
N ALA A 208 1.66 13.82 12.79
CA ALA A 208 1.90 14.81 11.74
C ALA A 208 0.68 15.73 11.55
N LYS A 209 -0.53 15.16 11.63
CA LYS A 209 -1.76 15.87 11.29
C LYS A 209 -2.09 16.94 12.30
N THR A 210 -1.99 16.59 13.58
CA THR A 210 -2.19 17.53 14.70
C THR A 210 -0.95 18.36 15.01
N LYS A 211 0.19 18.09 14.34
CA LYS A 211 1.50 18.70 14.59
C LYS A 211 1.89 18.66 16.07
N GLY A 212 1.60 17.55 16.72
CA GLY A 212 1.68 17.42 18.17
C GLY A 212 1.88 15.98 18.63
N TYR A 213 2.18 15.83 19.92
CA TYR A 213 2.19 14.52 20.54
C TYR A 213 0.77 14.13 20.94
N VAL A 214 0.34 12.97 20.48
CA VAL A 214 -0.95 12.37 20.81
C VAL A 214 -0.73 11.05 21.56
N ASP A 215 -1.68 10.70 22.42
CA ASP A 215 -1.63 9.45 23.17
C ASP A 215 -1.76 8.24 22.23
N PHE A 216 -1.08 7.14 22.56
CA PHE A 216 -1.38 5.86 21.92
C PHE A 216 -2.82 5.44 22.19
N PRO A 217 -3.48 4.80 21.20
CA PRO A 217 -4.69 4.06 21.47
C PRO A 217 -4.45 3.07 22.61
N ILE A 218 -5.37 3.00 23.58
CA ILE A 218 -5.23 2.11 24.74
C ILE A 218 -5.08 0.64 24.30
N THR A 219 -5.69 0.27 23.17
CA THR A 219 -5.55 -1.05 22.56
C THR A 219 -4.11 -1.40 22.23
N ASP A 220 -3.32 -0.44 21.75
CA ASP A 220 -1.90 -0.67 21.44
C ASP A 220 -1.10 -0.88 22.73
N VAL A 221 -1.40 -0.10 23.78
CA VAL A 221 -0.79 -0.26 25.11
C VAL A 221 -1.14 -1.62 25.71
N LEU A 222 -2.39 -2.09 25.56
CA LEU A 222 -2.82 -3.42 25.99
C LEU A 222 -2.09 -4.54 25.21
N GLN A 223 -1.89 -4.39 23.90
CA GLN A 223 -1.13 -5.36 23.10
C GLN A 223 0.35 -5.40 23.49
N MET A 224 0.98 -4.24 23.73
CA MET A 224 2.36 -4.15 24.23
C MET A 224 2.49 -4.87 25.57
N MET A 225 1.61 -4.53 26.52
CA MET A 225 1.56 -5.11 27.85
C MET A 225 1.31 -6.63 27.80
N GLY A 226 0.49 -7.11 26.87
CA GLY A 226 0.20 -8.53 26.65
C GLY A 226 1.42 -9.37 26.28
N ARG A 227 2.55 -8.74 25.91
CA ARG A 227 3.82 -9.45 25.63
C ARG A 227 4.56 -9.91 26.89
N ALA A 228 4.21 -9.40 28.07
CA ALA A 228 4.80 -9.76 29.35
C ALA A 228 4.18 -11.04 29.93
N GLY A 229 4.96 -12.07 30.22
CA GLY A 229 4.55 -13.33 30.83
C GLY A 229 4.06 -14.36 29.81
N ARG A 230 4.78 -15.48 29.67
CA ARG A 230 4.45 -16.56 28.73
C ARG A 230 4.06 -17.86 29.42
N PRO A 231 2.91 -18.47 29.06
CA PRO A 231 2.55 -19.80 29.51
C PRO A 231 3.67 -20.81 29.18
N GLN A 232 4.02 -21.68 30.13
CA GLN A 232 5.11 -22.68 30.07
C GLN A 232 6.54 -22.14 30.30
N PHE A 233 6.76 -20.82 30.29
CA PHE A 233 8.10 -20.23 30.49
C PHE A 233 8.17 -19.36 31.74
N ASP A 234 7.05 -18.74 32.12
CA ASP A 234 6.96 -17.84 33.25
C ASP A 234 5.76 -18.18 34.15
N ASP A 235 5.98 -18.04 35.46
CA ASP A 235 4.92 -18.15 36.48
C ASP A 235 4.19 -16.81 36.70
N SER A 236 4.82 -15.71 36.31
CA SER A 236 4.25 -14.35 36.33
C SER A 236 4.94 -13.48 35.27
N GLY A 237 4.27 -12.44 34.82
CA GLY A 237 4.84 -11.39 33.98
C GLY A 237 4.78 -10.03 34.68
N VAL A 238 5.64 -9.11 34.27
CA VAL A 238 5.65 -7.73 34.79
C VAL A 238 5.54 -6.73 33.64
N ALA A 239 4.71 -5.70 33.81
CA ALA A 239 4.59 -4.59 32.89
C ALA A 239 4.81 -3.26 33.60
N CYS A 240 5.84 -2.50 33.21
CA CYS A 240 6.09 -1.16 33.69
C CYS A 240 5.66 -0.14 32.63
N ILE A 241 4.73 0.73 32.95
CA ILE A 241 4.12 1.69 32.02
C ILE A 241 4.48 3.10 32.47
N PHE A 242 5.28 3.78 31.66
CA PHE A 242 5.75 5.13 31.94
C PHE A 242 4.91 6.13 31.17
N VAL A 243 4.27 7.02 31.92
CA VAL A 243 3.28 7.97 31.40
C VAL A 243 3.62 9.38 31.83
N GLN A 244 3.06 10.36 31.12
CA GLN A 244 3.01 11.71 31.67
C GLN A 244 2.20 11.68 32.97
N ASP A 245 2.65 12.38 34.01
CA ASP A 245 2.04 12.31 35.35
C ASP A 245 0.52 12.60 35.35
N SER A 246 0.09 13.57 34.52
CA SER A 246 -1.33 13.91 34.30
C SER A 246 -2.19 12.76 33.78
N LYS A 247 -1.59 11.76 33.13
CA LYS A 247 -2.26 10.61 32.50
C LYS A 247 -2.25 9.36 33.39
N LYS A 248 -1.55 9.38 34.52
CA LYS A 248 -1.41 8.23 35.42
C LYS A 248 -2.75 7.63 35.86
N ASN A 249 -3.69 8.49 36.27
CA ASN A 249 -5.02 8.05 36.71
C ASN A 249 -5.87 7.50 35.55
N PHE A 250 -5.71 8.05 34.34
CA PHE A 250 -6.37 7.53 33.15
C PHE A 250 -5.97 6.08 32.88
N TYR A 251 -4.66 5.81 32.77
CA TYR A 251 -4.17 4.44 32.56
C TYR A 251 -4.52 3.50 33.72
N LYS A 252 -4.46 3.99 34.97
CA LYS A 252 -4.88 3.19 36.13
C LYS A 252 -6.36 2.81 36.09
N LYS A 253 -7.24 3.58 35.46
CA LYS A 253 -8.65 3.20 35.31
C LYS A 253 -8.83 2.17 34.18
N PHE A 254 -8.33 2.50 32.99
CA PHE A 254 -8.62 1.74 31.76
C PHE A 254 -7.79 0.47 31.54
N LEU A 255 -6.76 0.22 32.35
CA LEU A 255 -6.04 -1.06 32.31
C LEU A 255 -6.72 -2.15 33.16
N TYR A 256 -7.50 -1.75 34.17
CA TYR A 256 -8.23 -2.68 35.04
C TYR A 256 -9.69 -2.84 34.62
N GLU A 257 -10.30 -1.79 34.07
CA GLU A 257 -11.64 -1.84 33.49
C GLU A 257 -11.55 -2.15 31.99
N PRO A 258 -12.33 -3.12 31.47
CA PRO A 258 -12.36 -3.39 30.04
C PRO A 258 -12.88 -2.17 29.26
N PHE A 259 -12.38 -1.98 28.04
CA PHE A 259 -12.72 -0.80 27.24
C PHE A 259 -14.00 -1.03 26.43
N PRO A 260 -14.93 -0.05 26.36
CA PRO A 260 -16.08 -0.13 25.47
C PRO A 260 -15.65 0.11 24.02
N VAL A 261 -16.14 -0.71 23.09
CA VAL A 261 -15.87 -0.54 21.65
C VAL A 261 -17.04 0.16 20.98
N GLU A 262 -16.75 1.27 20.31
CA GLU A 262 -17.71 2.05 19.52
C GLU A 262 -17.44 1.91 18.02
N SER A 263 -18.47 2.07 17.20
CA SER A 263 -18.32 2.15 15.74
C SER A 263 -17.82 3.53 15.30
N SER A 264 -16.91 3.56 14.33
CA SER A 264 -16.51 4.77 13.59
C SER A 264 -16.99 4.76 12.14
N LEU A 265 -17.93 3.87 11.79
CA LEU A 265 -18.39 3.68 10.40
C LEU A 265 -19.01 4.95 9.79
N HIS A 266 -19.71 5.74 10.61
CA HIS A 266 -20.31 7.02 10.21
C HIS A 266 -19.31 8.06 9.67
N MET A 267 -18.01 7.88 9.91
CA MET A 267 -16.96 8.78 9.40
C MET A 267 -16.44 8.42 8.01
N GLN A 268 -16.75 7.22 7.48
CA GLN A 268 -16.18 6.67 6.24
C GLN A 268 -17.21 5.93 5.39
N LEU A 269 -18.49 6.30 5.51
CA LEU A 269 -19.59 5.53 4.96
C LEU A 269 -19.73 5.66 3.44
N GLU A 270 -19.27 6.77 2.85
CA GLU A 270 -19.46 7.11 1.44
C GLU A 270 -18.88 6.03 0.51
N ASN A 271 -17.63 5.62 0.75
CA ASN A 271 -16.97 4.59 -0.07
C ASN A 271 -17.65 3.22 0.07
N HIS A 272 -18.16 2.91 1.27
CA HIS A 272 -18.86 1.65 1.52
C HIS A 272 -20.21 1.61 0.83
N PHE A 273 -20.98 2.70 0.88
CA PHE A 273 -22.21 2.81 0.11
C PHE A 273 -21.96 2.71 -1.38
N ASN A 274 -20.95 3.40 -1.93
CA ASN A 274 -20.61 3.27 -3.34
C ASN A 274 -20.36 1.80 -3.73
N ALA A 275 -19.61 1.06 -2.92
CA ALA A 275 -19.34 -0.36 -3.17
C ALA A 275 -20.62 -1.23 -3.12
N GLU A 276 -21.52 -0.98 -2.18
CA GLU A 276 -22.80 -1.72 -2.07
C GLU A 276 -23.81 -1.34 -3.16
N ILE A 277 -23.78 -0.10 -3.66
CA ILE A 277 -24.57 0.34 -4.83
C ILE A 277 -24.03 -0.32 -6.10
N VAL A 278 -22.70 -0.36 -6.27
CA VAL A 278 -22.05 -1.07 -7.39
C VAL A 278 -22.35 -2.57 -7.36
N ALA A 279 -22.37 -3.19 -6.17
CA ALA A 279 -22.75 -4.59 -6.00
C ALA A 279 -24.25 -4.85 -6.23
N GLY A 280 -25.08 -3.80 -6.26
CA GLY A 280 -26.53 -3.90 -6.40
C GLY A 280 -27.26 -4.28 -5.10
N THR A 281 -26.59 -4.21 -3.95
CA THR A 281 -27.18 -4.42 -2.61
C THR A 281 -28.08 -3.25 -2.20
N ILE A 282 -27.72 -2.03 -2.61
CA ILE A 282 -28.44 -0.79 -2.29
C ILE A 282 -28.87 -0.13 -3.60
N LYS A 283 -30.18 -0.01 -3.80
CA LYS A 283 -30.82 0.68 -4.93
C LYS A 283 -31.76 1.80 -4.50
N SER A 284 -32.17 1.80 -3.23
CA SER A 284 -33.09 2.80 -2.66
C SER A 284 -32.73 3.15 -1.22
N LYS A 285 -33.34 4.21 -0.70
CA LYS A 285 -33.22 4.61 0.72
C LYS A 285 -33.63 3.49 1.67
N GLU A 286 -34.69 2.75 1.36
CA GLU A 286 -35.18 1.63 2.20
C GLU A 286 -34.14 0.51 2.30
N GLU A 287 -33.53 0.12 1.17
CA GLU A 287 -32.47 -0.88 1.14
C GLU A 287 -31.21 -0.41 1.88
N ALA A 288 -30.87 0.88 1.78
CA ALA A 288 -29.77 1.46 2.54
C ALA A 288 -30.00 1.41 4.06
N MET A 289 -31.21 1.73 4.52
CA MET A 289 -31.58 1.61 5.94
C MET A 289 -31.52 0.17 6.43
N LYS A 290 -32.04 -0.76 5.61
CA LYS A 290 -31.93 -2.19 5.89
C LYS A 290 -30.47 -2.60 6.01
N TYR A 291 -29.61 -2.19 5.08
CA TYR A 291 -28.18 -2.46 5.16
C TYR A 291 -27.54 -1.92 6.45
N LEU A 292 -27.81 -0.65 6.81
CA LEU A 292 -27.30 -0.04 8.03
C LEU A 292 -27.75 -0.81 9.29
N SER A 293 -28.95 -1.39 9.31
CA SER A 293 -29.43 -2.17 10.45
C SER A 293 -28.58 -3.41 10.78
N TYR A 294 -27.82 -3.94 9.82
CA TYR A 294 -26.88 -5.06 10.03
C TYR A 294 -25.51 -4.62 10.56
N THR A 295 -25.26 -3.32 10.67
CA THR A 295 -23.97 -2.77 11.11
C THR A 295 -23.86 -2.75 12.64
N TYR A 296 -22.62 -2.71 13.13
CA TYR A 296 -22.37 -2.52 14.56
C TYR A 296 -22.74 -1.09 14.99
N LEU A 297 -22.59 -0.11 14.10
CA LEU A 297 -23.03 1.27 14.27
C LEU A 297 -24.50 1.32 14.72
N TYR A 298 -25.40 0.65 14.01
CA TYR A 298 -26.83 0.67 14.35
C TYR A 298 -27.10 0.26 15.79
N ARG A 299 -26.45 -0.82 16.25
CA ARG A 299 -26.56 -1.29 17.63
C ARG A 299 -26.02 -0.27 18.64
N ARG A 300 -24.89 0.35 18.33
CA ARG A 300 -24.27 1.35 19.21
C ARG A 300 -25.06 2.66 19.29
N LEU A 301 -25.82 3.03 18.26
CA LEU A 301 -26.73 4.18 18.32
C LEU A 301 -27.81 3.99 19.40
N HIS A 302 -28.32 2.76 19.58
CA HIS A 302 -29.29 2.46 20.64
C HIS A 302 -28.66 2.41 22.04
N GLN A 303 -27.43 1.90 22.15
CA GLN A 303 -26.79 1.67 23.46
C GLN A 303 -26.06 2.89 24.01
N ASN A 304 -25.52 3.75 23.15
CA ASN A 304 -24.78 4.95 23.54
C ASN A 304 -25.03 6.12 22.57
N PRO A 305 -26.28 6.62 22.49
CA PRO A 305 -26.66 7.70 21.58
C PRO A 305 -25.82 8.97 21.78
N ALA A 306 -25.48 9.31 23.03
CA ALA A 306 -24.72 10.52 23.36
C ALA A 306 -23.32 10.55 22.71
N TYR A 307 -22.68 9.40 22.49
CA TYR A 307 -21.40 9.31 21.80
C TYR A 307 -21.48 9.76 20.34
N TYR A 308 -22.63 9.53 19.70
CA TYR A 308 -22.93 9.91 18.32
C TYR A 308 -23.70 11.24 18.24
N GLU A 309 -23.67 12.03 19.31
CA GLU A 309 -24.33 13.34 19.41
C GLU A 309 -25.86 13.30 19.26
N LEU A 310 -26.48 12.15 19.62
CA LEU A 310 -27.93 11.99 19.66
C LEU A 310 -28.49 12.36 21.04
N LYS A 311 -29.72 12.88 21.06
CA LYS A 311 -30.42 13.30 22.29
C LYS A 311 -30.96 12.14 23.11
N ASP A 312 -31.42 11.09 22.44
CA ASP A 312 -32.08 9.93 23.02
C ASP A 312 -31.89 8.70 22.11
N ALA A 313 -32.32 7.53 22.60
CA ALA A 313 -32.29 6.27 21.88
C ALA A 313 -33.65 5.92 21.25
N GLU A 314 -34.53 6.90 21.02
CA GLU A 314 -35.82 6.65 20.38
C GLU A 314 -35.63 6.24 18.91
N PHE A 315 -36.44 5.29 18.44
CA PHE A 315 -36.36 4.80 17.05
C PHE A 315 -36.43 5.94 16.03
N LYS A 316 -37.30 6.93 16.27
CA LYS A 316 -37.43 8.09 15.39
C LYS A 316 -36.14 8.91 15.30
N THR A 317 -35.49 9.18 16.42
CA THR A 317 -34.25 9.97 16.47
C THR A 317 -33.11 9.27 15.73
N ILE A 318 -33.02 7.94 15.88
CA ILE A 318 -32.03 7.10 15.23
C ILE A 318 -32.30 7.02 13.72
N ASP A 319 -33.54 6.78 13.31
CA ASP A 319 -33.93 6.73 11.89
C ASP A 319 -33.71 8.09 11.19
N ASP A 320 -34.01 9.20 11.87
CA ASP A 320 -33.74 10.56 11.39
C ASP A 320 -32.22 10.80 11.21
N TYR A 321 -31.39 10.28 12.13
CA TYR A 321 -29.94 10.38 12.04
C TYR A 321 -29.36 9.55 10.90
N LEU A 322 -29.78 8.29 10.76
CA LEU A 322 -29.37 7.42 9.67
C LEU A 322 -29.83 7.97 8.32
N SER A 323 -31.01 8.59 8.27
CA SER A 323 -31.53 9.28 7.08
C SER A 323 -30.65 10.44 6.67
N LYS A 324 -30.27 11.29 7.62
CA LYS A 324 -29.35 12.41 7.36
C LYS A 324 -27.98 11.92 6.90
N LEU A 325 -27.49 10.83 7.50
CA LEU A 325 -26.21 10.23 7.14
C LEU A 325 -26.25 9.68 5.71
N PHE A 326 -27.30 8.95 5.36
CA PHE A 326 -27.54 8.47 4.00
C PHE A 326 -27.61 9.63 3.00
N GLU A 327 -28.45 10.63 3.24
CA GLU A 327 -28.62 11.78 2.34
C GLU A 327 -27.32 12.58 2.16
N LYS A 328 -26.54 12.75 3.23
CA LYS A 328 -25.21 13.37 3.15
C LYS A 328 -24.27 12.55 2.25
N SER A 329 -24.21 11.24 2.47
CA SER A 329 -23.33 10.37 1.68
C SER A 329 -23.76 10.30 0.21
N MET A 330 -25.06 10.22 -0.09
CA MET A 330 -25.55 10.23 -1.48
C MET A 330 -25.22 11.53 -2.18
N LYS A 331 -25.37 12.69 -1.50
CA LYS A 331 -24.95 13.99 -2.05
C LYS A 331 -23.46 14.03 -2.36
N GLU A 332 -22.60 13.55 -1.46
CA GLU A 332 -21.14 13.50 -1.70
C GLU A 332 -20.76 12.56 -2.85
N LEU A 333 -21.42 11.40 -2.98
CA LEU A 333 -21.21 10.46 -4.08
C LEU A 333 -21.70 11.02 -5.43
N SER A 334 -22.83 11.73 -5.42
CA SER A 334 -23.36 12.43 -6.60
C SER A 334 -22.43 13.57 -7.03
N LEU A 335 -21.88 14.35 -6.09
CA LEU A 335 -20.85 15.37 -6.38
C LEU A 335 -19.56 14.77 -6.97
N SER A 336 -19.23 13.53 -6.59
CA SER A 336 -18.14 12.75 -7.20
C SER A 336 -18.52 12.09 -8.53
N TYR A 337 -19.77 12.20 -8.98
CA TYR A 337 -20.32 11.52 -10.15
C TYR A 337 -20.18 10.00 -10.07
N CYS A 338 -20.13 9.43 -8.86
CA CYS A 338 -20.07 7.98 -8.65
C CYS A 338 -21.44 7.32 -8.77
N ILE A 339 -22.51 8.08 -8.53
CA ILE A 339 -23.89 7.60 -8.61
C ILE A 339 -24.76 8.59 -9.36
N ASN A 340 -25.79 8.07 -10.03
CA ASN A 340 -26.95 8.81 -10.48
C ASN A 340 -28.07 8.59 -9.47
N MET A 341 -28.76 9.66 -9.08
CA MET A 341 -29.86 9.61 -8.12
C MET A 341 -31.06 10.34 -8.70
N ASP A 342 -32.24 9.74 -8.62
CA ASP A 342 -33.51 10.35 -9.03
C ASP A 342 -34.17 11.14 -7.87
N ASP A 343 -35.31 11.75 -8.15
CA ASP A 343 -36.07 12.54 -7.16
C ASP A 343 -36.63 11.68 -6.00
N ASP A 344 -36.76 10.37 -6.22
CA ASP A 344 -37.28 9.39 -5.25
C ASP A 344 -36.15 8.70 -4.44
N PHE A 345 -34.90 9.17 -4.57
CA PHE A 345 -33.70 8.58 -3.95
C PHE A 345 -33.39 7.14 -4.40
N ASN A 346 -33.82 6.73 -5.59
CA ASN A 346 -33.28 5.55 -6.24
C ASN A 346 -31.89 5.87 -6.79
N VAL A 347 -30.97 4.94 -6.62
CA VAL A 347 -29.54 5.13 -6.91
C VAL A 347 -29.02 4.08 -7.87
N GLU A 348 -28.27 4.53 -8.86
CA GLU A 348 -27.57 3.67 -9.82
C GLU A 348 -26.08 4.03 -9.90
N PRO A 349 -25.18 3.05 -9.99
CA PRO A 349 -23.75 3.32 -10.10
C PRO A 349 -23.38 3.80 -11.51
N THR A 350 -22.57 4.85 -11.59
CA THR A 350 -21.94 5.30 -12.84
C THR A 350 -20.68 4.49 -13.15
N SER A 351 -20.07 4.68 -14.33
CA SER A 351 -18.74 4.13 -14.62
C SER A 351 -17.70 4.52 -13.55
N LEU A 352 -17.68 5.79 -13.14
CA LEU A 352 -16.76 6.29 -12.11
C LEU A 352 -16.98 5.63 -10.74
N GLY A 353 -18.24 5.37 -10.35
CA GLY A 353 -18.55 4.62 -9.13
C GLY A 353 -18.03 3.18 -9.18
N ARG A 354 -18.19 2.51 -10.34
CA ARG A 354 -17.64 1.17 -10.57
C ARG A 354 -16.11 1.16 -10.48
N LEU A 355 -15.43 2.15 -11.08
CA LEU A 355 -13.97 2.27 -11.01
C LEU A 355 -13.47 2.50 -9.58
N ALA A 356 -14.11 3.39 -8.82
CA ALA A 356 -13.82 3.59 -7.38
C ALA A 356 -13.89 2.26 -6.60
N SER A 357 -14.98 1.51 -6.79
CA SER A 357 -15.19 0.24 -6.12
C SER A 357 -14.19 -0.84 -6.55
N TYR A 358 -13.90 -0.93 -7.86
CA TYR A 358 -13.03 -1.95 -8.44
C TYR A 358 -11.57 -1.78 -7.99
N TYR A 359 -11.05 -0.56 -8.03
CA TYR A 359 -9.66 -0.25 -7.61
C TYR A 359 -9.52 0.01 -6.11
N TYR A 360 -10.62 -0.05 -5.37
CA TYR A 360 -10.68 0.21 -3.94
C TYR A 360 -10.14 1.61 -3.57
N LEU A 361 -10.58 2.61 -4.33
CA LEU A 361 -10.19 4.01 -4.19
C LEU A 361 -11.30 4.85 -3.55
N SER A 362 -10.88 5.93 -2.91
CA SER A 362 -11.79 6.94 -2.39
C SER A 362 -12.55 7.64 -3.53
N HIS A 363 -13.87 7.82 -3.38
CA HIS A 363 -14.69 8.60 -4.32
C HIS A 363 -14.19 10.04 -4.50
N LYS A 364 -13.47 10.57 -3.50
CA LYS A 364 -12.83 11.89 -3.54
C LYS A 364 -11.59 11.90 -4.44
N THR A 365 -10.85 10.79 -4.52
CA THR A 365 -9.73 10.63 -5.46
C THR A 365 -10.25 10.57 -6.89
N ILE A 366 -11.35 9.84 -7.15
CA ILE A 366 -11.99 9.83 -8.48
C ILE A 366 -12.47 11.23 -8.88
N ARG A 367 -13.08 11.98 -7.95
CA ARG A 367 -13.46 13.38 -8.17
C ARG A 367 -12.26 14.26 -8.49
N LEU A 368 -11.17 14.14 -7.72
CA LEU A 368 -9.93 14.87 -7.96
C LEU A 368 -9.38 14.61 -9.38
N VAL A 369 -9.31 13.34 -9.80
CA VAL A 369 -8.86 12.97 -11.15
C VAL A 369 -9.77 13.60 -12.20
N ARG A 370 -11.09 13.43 -12.07
CA ARG A 370 -12.07 14.00 -13.02
C ARG A 370 -11.95 15.52 -13.15
N ASP A 371 -11.77 16.23 -12.04
CA ASP A 371 -11.75 17.69 -12.02
C ASP A 371 -10.45 18.28 -12.61
N HIS A 372 -9.35 17.53 -12.60
CA HIS A 372 -8.03 18.05 -12.99
C HIS A 372 -7.45 17.43 -14.27
N ILE A 373 -7.92 16.26 -14.70
CA ILE A 373 -7.40 15.60 -15.90
C ILE A 373 -7.92 16.27 -17.17
N LYS A 374 -7.01 16.53 -18.12
CA LYS A 374 -7.25 17.18 -19.41
C LYS A 374 -6.69 16.34 -20.55
N ASN A 375 -7.14 16.54 -21.80
CA ASN A 375 -6.72 15.72 -22.94
C ASN A 375 -5.20 15.77 -23.19
N ASP A 376 -4.59 16.90 -22.87
CA ASP A 376 -3.18 17.22 -23.02
C ASP A 376 -2.37 17.13 -21.71
N SER A 377 -2.87 16.40 -20.69
CA SER A 377 -2.16 16.27 -19.41
C SER A 377 -0.78 15.65 -19.63
N THR A 378 0.26 16.34 -19.13
CA THR A 378 1.63 15.85 -19.19
C THR A 378 1.89 14.79 -18.12
N ILE A 379 2.99 14.04 -18.23
CA ILE A 379 3.42 13.11 -17.18
C ILE A 379 3.57 13.82 -15.82
N ARG A 380 4.03 15.08 -15.82
CA ARG A 380 4.13 15.89 -14.60
C ARG A 380 2.76 16.17 -13.98
N ASP A 381 1.77 16.52 -14.81
CA ASP A 381 0.41 16.80 -14.34
C ASP A 381 -0.22 15.53 -13.74
N ILE A 382 -0.05 14.39 -14.43
CA ILE A 382 -0.55 13.08 -13.98
C ILE A 382 0.14 12.68 -12.66
N LEU A 383 1.46 12.86 -12.54
CA LEU A 383 2.19 12.61 -11.29
C LEU A 383 1.67 13.52 -10.16
N GLY A 384 1.37 14.77 -10.48
CA GLY A 384 0.77 15.72 -9.54
C GLY A 384 -0.62 15.29 -9.05
N ILE A 385 -1.50 14.88 -9.96
CA ILE A 385 -2.83 14.36 -9.66
C ILE A 385 -2.72 13.09 -8.80
N LEU A 386 -1.81 12.18 -9.17
CA LEU A 386 -1.52 10.97 -8.41
C LEU A 386 -1.17 11.33 -6.96
N CYS A 387 -0.22 12.22 -6.73
CA CYS A 387 0.26 12.55 -5.38
C CYS A 387 -0.78 13.28 -4.51
N ASN A 388 -1.75 13.96 -5.12
CA ASN A 388 -2.85 14.63 -4.42
C ASN A 388 -4.03 13.71 -4.09
N SER A 389 -3.93 12.43 -4.42
CA SER A 389 -4.93 11.41 -4.10
C SER A 389 -5.08 11.23 -2.59
N VAL A 390 -6.30 10.97 -2.13
CA VAL A 390 -6.64 10.84 -0.69
C VAL A 390 -5.94 9.65 -0.04
N GLU A 391 -5.56 8.65 -0.83
CA GLU A 391 -4.79 7.48 -0.40
C GLU A 391 -3.42 7.86 0.21
N TYR A 392 -2.89 9.04 -0.13
CA TYR A 392 -1.64 9.56 0.43
C TYR A 392 -1.83 10.47 1.63
N SER A 393 -3.07 10.82 2.02
CA SER A 393 -3.32 11.72 3.16
C SER A 393 -2.85 11.16 4.51
N GLU A 394 -2.63 9.84 4.59
CA GLU A 394 -2.12 9.14 5.78
C GLU A 394 -0.61 8.87 5.73
N LEU A 395 0.10 9.33 4.69
CA LEU A 395 1.54 9.14 4.60
C LEU A 395 2.23 9.86 5.79
N PRO A 396 3.07 9.18 6.58
CA PRO A 396 3.62 9.76 7.79
C PRO A 396 4.59 10.89 7.46
N VAL A 397 4.39 12.06 8.09
CA VAL A 397 5.34 13.16 8.06
C VAL A 397 5.86 13.40 9.47
N ARG A 398 7.13 13.05 9.70
CA ARG A 398 7.74 13.07 11.04
C ARG A 398 8.33 14.46 11.34
N HIS A 399 8.61 14.69 12.61
CA HIS A 399 9.22 15.94 13.07
C HIS A 399 10.57 16.19 12.37
N ASN A 400 10.75 17.42 11.84
CA ASN A 400 11.89 17.88 11.04
C ASN A 400 12.04 17.27 9.64
N GLU A 401 11.07 16.50 9.14
CA GLU A 401 11.10 16.02 7.75
C GLU A 401 10.80 17.14 6.74
N ASP A 402 10.22 18.27 7.17
CA ASP A 402 9.99 19.44 6.33
C ASP A 402 11.30 20.02 5.76
N LEU A 403 12.33 20.13 6.60
CA LEU A 403 13.67 20.57 6.16
C LEU A 403 14.31 19.54 5.22
N GLN A 404 14.12 18.26 5.50
CA GLN A 404 14.66 17.17 4.68
C GLN A 404 13.96 17.08 3.32
N ASN A 405 12.66 17.38 3.27
CA ASN A 405 11.90 17.48 2.04
C ASN A 405 12.35 18.68 1.20
N GLN A 406 12.69 19.81 1.83
CA GLN A 406 13.30 20.96 1.14
C GLN A 406 14.68 20.62 0.57
N ASP A 407 15.51 19.89 1.31
CA ASP A 407 16.82 19.47 0.83
C ASP A 407 16.70 18.46 -0.31
N LEU A 408 15.77 17.51 -0.21
CA LEU A 408 15.50 16.52 -1.27
C LEU A 408 15.04 17.20 -2.56
N GLU A 409 14.16 18.20 -2.48
CA GLU A 409 13.68 18.91 -3.67
C GLU A 409 14.80 19.55 -4.50
N LYS A 410 15.88 20.01 -3.87
CA LYS A 410 17.04 20.61 -4.58
C LYS A 410 17.73 19.64 -5.53
N GLU A 411 17.57 18.33 -5.29
CA GLU A 411 18.13 17.26 -6.11
C GLU A 411 17.12 16.74 -7.17
N LEU A 412 15.90 17.28 -7.21
CA LEU A 412 14.81 16.77 -8.05
C LEU A 412 14.44 17.73 -9.20
N PRO A 413 14.02 17.22 -10.37
CA PRO A 413 13.68 18.03 -11.54
C PRO A 413 12.46 18.93 -11.34
N TRP A 414 11.44 18.44 -10.62
CA TRP A 414 10.18 19.18 -10.44
C TRP A 414 9.97 19.62 -9.00
N SER A 415 9.74 20.92 -8.84
CA SER A 415 9.36 21.51 -7.57
C SER A 415 7.98 21.05 -7.10
N VAL A 416 7.81 21.00 -5.78
CA VAL A 416 6.54 20.73 -5.10
C VAL A 416 5.49 21.75 -5.54
N GLN A 417 4.24 21.30 -5.63
CA GLN A 417 3.12 22.17 -5.97
C GLN A 417 2.93 23.26 -4.90
N SER A 418 2.72 24.50 -5.35
CA SER A 418 2.75 25.71 -4.49
C SER A 418 1.75 25.73 -3.33
N HIS A 419 0.68 24.93 -3.38
CA HIS A 419 -0.33 24.85 -2.34
C HIS A 419 -0.01 23.86 -1.22
N HIS A 420 1.04 23.04 -1.37
CA HIS A 420 1.44 22.07 -0.37
C HIS A 420 2.69 22.54 0.39
N PRO A 421 2.61 22.69 1.73
CA PRO A 421 3.80 22.86 2.54
C PRO A 421 4.65 21.58 2.55
N TYR A 422 5.94 21.70 2.87
CA TYR A 422 6.86 20.55 2.94
C TYR A 422 6.55 19.56 4.08
N ASP A 423 5.67 19.93 5.00
CA ASP A 423 5.12 19.03 6.02
C ASP A 423 3.83 18.33 5.57
N SER A 424 3.42 18.50 4.30
CA SER A 424 2.27 17.81 3.70
C SER A 424 2.61 16.37 3.29
N PRO A 425 1.75 15.38 3.62
CA PRO A 425 1.85 14.02 3.10
C PRO A 425 1.94 13.96 1.57
N HIS A 426 1.19 14.83 0.88
CA HIS A 426 1.14 14.89 -0.59
C HIS A 426 2.44 15.43 -1.20
N ALA A 427 3.03 16.47 -0.59
CA ALA A 427 4.34 16.98 -0.99
C ALA A 427 5.42 15.89 -0.86
N LYS A 428 5.40 15.17 0.27
CA LYS A 428 6.32 14.06 0.51
C LYS A 428 6.13 12.94 -0.52
N ALA A 429 4.89 12.53 -0.83
CA ALA A 429 4.63 11.53 -1.86
C ALA A 429 5.21 11.93 -3.23
N PHE A 430 5.05 13.21 -3.62
CA PHE A 430 5.58 13.76 -4.86
C PHE A 430 7.11 13.72 -4.92
N LEU A 431 7.79 14.13 -3.85
CA LEU A 431 9.25 14.07 -3.76
C LEU A 431 9.77 12.62 -3.78
N LEU A 432 9.14 11.72 -3.04
CA LEU A 432 9.54 10.32 -2.96
C LEU A 432 9.36 9.57 -4.29
N LEU A 433 8.30 9.86 -5.05
CA LEU A 433 8.12 9.28 -6.38
C LEU A 433 9.18 9.78 -7.36
N GLN A 434 9.49 11.08 -7.37
CA GLN A 434 10.56 11.60 -8.22
C GLN A 434 11.91 10.99 -7.85
N ALA A 435 12.25 10.92 -6.57
CA ALA A 435 13.48 10.29 -6.09
C ALA A 435 13.57 8.81 -6.50
N HIS A 436 12.45 8.09 -6.49
CA HIS A 436 12.35 6.72 -6.98
C HIS A 436 12.57 6.62 -8.50
N LEU A 437 12.01 7.52 -9.29
CA LEU A 437 12.19 7.51 -10.75
C LEU A 437 13.65 7.80 -11.17
N ILE A 438 14.37 8.62 -10.40
CA ILE A 438 15.79 8.95 -10.66
C ILE A 438 16.71 7.86 -10.11
N GLY A 439 16.30 7.16 -9.05
CA GLY A 439 17.15 6.22 -8.34
C GLY A 439 18.10 6.88 -7.34
N THR A 440 17.74 8.06 -6.82
CA THR A 440 18.55 8.79 -5.82
C THR A 440 18.61 8.02 -4.50
N LYS A 441 19.76 8.06 -3.84
CA LYS A 441 19.91 7.47 -2.50
C LYS A 441 19.18 8.33 -1.48
N LEU A 442 18.14 7.77 -0.88
CA LEU A 442 17.39 8.43 0.19
C LEU A 442 18.25 8.50 1.47
N ALA A 443 18.35 9.69 2.06
CA ALA A 443 19.20 9.95 3.23
C ALA A 443 18.77 9.17 4.49
N ILE A 444 17.51 8.71 4.54
CA ILE A 444 16.88 8.15 5.75
C ILE A 444 16.13 6.87 5.41
N ALA A 445 16.31 5.84 6.23
CA ALA A 445 15.60 4.56 6.09
C ALA A 445 14.07 4.68 6.20
N ASP A 446 13.58 5.72 6.88
CA ASP A 446 12.15 6.09 6.89
C ASP A 446 11.64 6.38 5.48
N TYR A 447 12.38 7.15 4.68
CA TYR A 447 11.96 7.53 3.33
C TYR A 447 11.87 6.29 2.44
N VAL A 448 12.78 5.32 2.60
CA VAL A 448 12.70 4.04 1.87
C VAL A 448 11.40 3.29 2.20
N THR A 449 11.03 3.23 3.48
CA THR A 449 9.78 2.56 3.92
C THR A 449 8.55 3.30 3.38
N ASP A 450 8.59 4.62 3.45
CA ASP A 450 7.51 5.49 3.01
C ASP A 450 7.35 5.40 1.48
N THR A 451 8.45 5.35 0.72
CA THR A 451 8.45 5.12 -0.74
C THR A 451 7.78 3.80 -1.09
N PHE A 452 8.04 2.70 -0.37
CA PHE A 452 7.33 1.43 -0.63
C PHE A 452 5.82 1.55 -0.42
N SER A 453 5.40 2.31 0.60
CA SER A 453 3.99 2.58 0.84
C SER A 453 3.40 3.43 -0.30
N VAL A 454 4.15 4.40 -0.81
CA VAL A 454 3.72 5.23 -1.94
C VAL A 454 3.60 4.41 -3.23
N LEU A 455 4.61 3.59 -3.55
CA LEU A 455 4.63 2.75 -4.74
C LEU A 455 3.49 1.71 -4.76
N ASP A 456 3.10 1.19 -3.60
CA ASP A 456 2.00 0.23 -3.50
C ASP A 456 0.66 0.84 -3.92
N GLN A 457 0.44 2.11 -3.57
CA GLN A 457 -0.77 2.84 -3.92
C GLN A 457 -0.75 3.34 -5.37
N ALA A 458 0.43 3.67 -5.89
CA ALA A 458 0.57 4.30 -7.20
C ALA A 458 -0.04 3.48 -8.35
N ILE A 459 0.15 2.15 -8.33
CA ILE A 459 -0.30 1.27 -9.41
C ILE A 459 -1.83 1.26 -9.54
N ARG A 460 -2.56 1.14 -8.43
CA ARG A 460 -4.03 1.10 -8.46
C ARG A 460 -4.64 2.46 -8.81
N ILE A 461 -4.02 3.55 -8.38
CA ILE A 461 -4.49 4.91 -8.73
C ILE A 461 -4.24 5.17 -10.22
N LEU A 462 -3.06 4.87 -10.75
CA LEU A 462 -2.76 5.06 -12.17
C LEU A 462 -3.61 4.18 -13.07
N GLN A 463 -3.88 2.92 -12.69
CA GLN A 463 -4.83 2.08 -13.43
C GLN A 463 -6.24 2.67 -13.45
N SER A 464 -6.70 3.24 -12.33
CA SER A 464 -7.97 3.97 -12.32
C SER A 464 -7.93 5.22 -13.20
N ILE A 465 -6.81 5.95 -13.26
CA ILE A 465 -6.66 7.12 -14.14
C ILE A 465 -6.72 6.69 -15.61
N ILE A 466 -6.05 5.59 -15.98
CA ILE A 466 -6.12 5.00 -17.32
C ILE A 466 -7.57 4.72 -17.71
N ASP A 467 -8.32 4.00 -16.88
CA ASP A 467 -9.70 3.66 -17.20
C ASP A 467 -10.61 4.91 -17.28
N ILE A 468 -10.36 5.93 -16.45
CA ILE A 468 -11.06 7.23 -16.56
C ILE A 468 -10.75 7.93 -17.89
N THR A 469 -9.49 7.91 -18.34
CA THR A 469 -9.10 8.51 -19.62
C THR A 469 -9.71 7.76 -20.80
N VAL A 470 -9.91 6.44 -20.69
CA VAL A 470 -10.60 5.63 -21.69
C VAL A 470 -12.08 5.98 -21.76
N GLU A 471 -12.78 6.08 -20.63
CA GLU A 471 -14.20 6.48 -20.59
C GLU A 471 -14.42 7.89 -21.18
N ASN A 472 -13.43 8.77 -21.07
CA ASN A 472 -13.46 10.13 -21.62
C ASN A 472 -12.86 10.24 -23.04
N ASN A 473 -12.45 9.13 -23.68
CA ASN A 473 -11.83 9.08 -25.00
C ASN A 473 -10.56 9.95 -25.14
N MET A 474 -9.67 9.96 -24.14
CA MET A 474 -8.48 10.83 -24.10
C MET A 474 -7.20 10.04 -24.45
N LEU A 475 -6.86 9.94 -25.74
CA LEU A 475 -5.77 9.05 -26.19
C LEU A 475 -4.39 9.46 -25.63
N THR A 476 -3.98 10.70 -25.83
CA THR A 476 -2.64 11.18 -25.44
C THR A 476 -2.41 11.06 -23.95
N THR A 477 -3.36 11.51 -23.13
CA THR A 477 -3.26 11.41 -21.67
C THR A 477 -3.29 9.96 -21.18
N CYS A 478 -4.06 9.08 -21.83
CA CYS A 478 -4.04 7.65 -21.53
C CYS A 478 -2.64 7.04 -21.75
N LEU A 479 -2.01 7.35 -22.89
CA LEU A 479 -0.65 6.89 -23.22
C LEU A 479 0.39 7.44 -22.23
N HIS A 480 0.32 8.73 -21.87
CA HIS A 480 1.20 9.31 -20.84
C HIS A 480 1.02 8.64 -19.47
N THR A 481 -0.22 8.28 -19.10
CA THR A 481 -0.49 7.60 -17.83
C THR A 481 0.08 6.18 -17.83
N MET A 482 -0.03 5.46 -18.95
CA MET A 482 0.61 4.13 -19.13
C MET A 482 2.13 4.22 -19.05
N SER A 483 2.73 5.22 -19.70
CA SER A 483 4.18 5.46 -19.65
C SER A 483 4.64 5.78 -18.22
N LEU A 484 3.94 6.64 -17.48
CA LEU A 484 4.25 6.91 -16.08
C LEU A 484 4.18 5.65 -15.21
N LEU A 485 3.22 4.76 -15.47
CA LEU A 485 3.12 3.49 -14.76
C LEU A 485 4.33 2.58 -15.04
N GLN A 486 4.78 2.49 -16.30
CA GLN A 486 6.00 1.76 -16.67
C GLN A 486 7.24 2.37 -15.97
N CYS A 487 7.38 3.70 -15.98
CA CYS A 487 8.43 4.45 -15.29
C CYS A 487 8.49 4.12 -13.80
N ILE A 488 7.34 4.10 -13.11
CA ILE A 488 7.27 3.77 -11.68
C ILE A 488 7.69 2.31 -11.42
N LYS A 489 7.24 1.35 -12.24
CA LYS A 489 7.64 -0.06 -12.06
C LYS A 489 9.12 -0.27 -12.33
N GLN A 490 9.69 0.41 -13.31
CA GLN A 490 11.09 0.25 -13.68
C GLN A 490 12.04 1.17 -12.92
N SER A 491 11.53 2.15 -12.14
CA SER A 491 12.36 3.16 -11.46
C SER A 491 13.25 3.89 -12.46
N CYS A 492 12.61 4.43 -13.51
CA CYS A 492 13.26 5.12 -14.60
C CYS A 492 12.53 6.42 -14.93
N TRP A 493 13.27 7.50 -15.07
CA TRP A 493 12.75 8.81 -15.44
C TRP A 493 12.24 8.78 -16.90
N PRO A 494 11.13 9.46 -17.25
CA PRO A 494 10.50 9.33 -18.58
C PRO A 494 11.43 9.62 -19.76
N GLU A 495 12.32 10.60 -19.63
CA GLU A 495 13.27 11.01 -20.67
C GLU A 495 14.54 10.15 -20.72
N ASN A 496 14.75 9.26 -19.74
CA ASN A 496 15.94 8.41 -19.70
C ASN A 496 15.81 7.19 -20.63
N SER A 497 16.96 6.65 -21.06
CA SER A 497 16.95 5.42 -21.86
C SER A 497 16.47 4.22 -21.05
N SER A 498 15.57 3.44 -21.66
CA SER A 498 15.12 2.13 -21.15
C SER A 498 16.27 1.14 -20.86
N LEU A 499 17.46 1.33 -21.45
CA LEU A 499 18.64 0.50 -21.21
C LEU A 499 19.18 0.59 -19.77
N LEU A 500 18.91 1.69 -19.06
CA LEU A 500 19.28 1.84 -17.64
C LEU A 500 18.61 0.80 -16.72
N ASN A 501 17.56 0.15 -17.19
CA ASN A 501 16.86 -0.87 -16.43
C ASN A 501 17.61 -2.21 -16.43
N LEU A 502 18.64 -2.36 -17.28
CA LEU A 502 19.45 -3.58 -17.33
C LEU A 502 20.43 -3.65 -16.14
N PRO A 503 20.76 -4.87 -15.66
CA PRO A 503 21.69 -5.04 -14.54
C PRO A 503 23.06 -4.39 -14.82
N GLY A 504 23.51 -3.51 -13.94
CA GLY A 504 24.87 -2.95 -13.98
C GLY A 504 25.12 -1.86 -15.04
N ILE A 505 24.10 -1.47 -15.82
CA ILE A 505 24.23 -0.38 -16.78
C ILE A 505 24.09 0.97 -16.05
N GLU A 506 25.04 1.87 -16.32
CA GLU A 506 25.03 3.25 -15.86
C GLU A 506 24.89 4.22 -17.05
N ASP A 507 24.49 5.46 -16.77
CA ASP A 507 24.18 6.48 -17.80
C ASP A 507 25.36 6.72 -18.77
N HIS A 508 26.57 6.81 -18.24
CA HIS A 508 27.79 7.01 -19.03
C HIS A 508 28.12 5.83 -19.99
N MET A 509 27.52 4.65 -19.77
CA MET A 509 27.76 3.46 -20.59
C MET A 509 26.86 3.43 -21.83
N ILE A 510 25.72 4.13 -21.83
CA ILE A 510 24.69 4.02 -22.88
C ILE A 510 25.28 4.31 -24.28
N SER A 511 26.08 5.36 -24.40
CA SER A 511 26.71 5.75 -25.68
C SER A 511 27.68 4.71 -26.24
N SER A 512 28.12 3.75 -25.43
CA SER A 512 29.02 2.66 -25.85
C SER A 512 28.29 1.37 -26.21
N ILE A 513 26.98 1.29 -26.00
CA ILE A 513 26.15 0.15 -26.39
C ILE A 513 25.84 0.28 -27.88
N LEU A 514 26.66 -0.35 -28.71
CA LEU A 514 26.56 -0.27 -30.16
C LEU A 514 26.10 -1.59 -30.77
N HIS A 515 25.14 -1.52 -31.70
CA HIS A 515 24.76 -2.62 -32.58
C HIS A 515 24.94 -2.17 -34.04
N GLU A 516 25.73 -2.93 -34.81
CA GLU A 516 26.08 -2.61 -36.20
C GLU A 516 26.64 -1.18 -36.42
N GLY A 517 27.29 -0.62 -35.39
CA GLY A 517 27.87 0.74 -35.44
C GLY A 517 26.93 1.87 -35.02
N ASN A 518 25.66 1.57 -34.74
CA ASN A 518 24.67 2.53 -34.23
C ASN A 518 24.47 2.37 -32.72
N VAL A 519 24.22 3.48 -32.02
CA VAL A 519 23.85 3.44 -30.60
C VAL A 519 22.46 2.85 -30.46
N VAL A 520 22.35 1.84 -29.60
CA VAL A 520 21.07 1.20 -29.29
C VAL A 520 20.19 2.21 -28.54
N ALA A 521 19.00 2.51 -29.06
CA ALA A 521 18.15 3.55 -28.47
C ALA A 521 17.29 3.02 -27.32
N CYS A 522 16.78 1.79 -27.45
CA CYS A 522 15.83 1.22 -26.51
C CYS A 522 15.96 -0.30 -26.36
N LEU A 523 15.30 -0.86 -25.34
CA LEU A 523 15.25 -2.30 -25.08
C LEU A 523 14.69 -3.10 -26.26
N GLY A 524 13.73 -2.55 -27.01
CA GLY A 524 13.09 -3.19 -28.16
C GLY A 524 14.08 -3.66 -29.23
N GLU A 525 15.12 -2.87 -29.51
CA GLU A 525 16.16 -3.18 -30.50
C GLU A 525 17.03 -4.39 -30.11
N LEU A 526 17.05 -4.76 -28.83
CA LEU A 526 17.80 -5.89 -28.32
C LEU A 526 17.00 -7.20 -28.32
N LEU A 527 15.66 -7.12 -28.48
CA LEU A 527 14.79 -8.27 -28.25
C LEU A 527 14.86 -9.34 -29.32
N ASP A 528 15.18 -8.97 -30.56
CA ASP A 528 15.25 -9.93 -31.67
C ASP A 528 16.65 -10.58 -31.79
N LEU A 529 17.64 -10.04 -31.08
CA LEU A 529 19.02 -10.53 -31.12
C LEU A 529 19.17 -11.90 -30.46
N SER A 530 20.13 -12.67 -30.96
CA SER A 530 20.56 -13.94 -30.39
C SER A 530 21.41 -13.71 -29.13
N GLY A 531 21.51 -14.75 -28.27
CA GLY A 531 22.32 -14.67 -27.06
C GLY A 531 23.81 -14.38 -27.33
N GLU A 532 24.35 -14.85 -28.46
CA GLU A 532 25.74 -14.60 -28.85
C GLU A 532 25.97 -13.15 -29.28
N GLU A 533 25.02 -12.55 -29.99
CA GLU A 533 25.08 -11.14 -30.41
C GLU A 533 24.98 -10.21 -29.20
N LEU A 534 24.03 -10.48 -28.30
CA LEU A 534 23.91 -9.74 -27.04
C LEU A 534 25.21 -9.80 -26.24
N PHE A 535 25.80 -11.00 -26.11
CA PHE A 535 27.05 -11.17 -25.39
C PHE A 535 28.20 -10.36 -26.03
N LYS A 536 28.30 -10.34 -27.36
CA LYS A 536 29.30 -9.53 -28.08
C LYS A 536 29.11 -8.03 -27.85
N ILE A 537 27.87 -7.54 -27.88
CA ILE A 537 27.55 -6.11 -27.66
C ILE A 537 28.00 -5.69 -26.27
N PHE A 538 27.53 -6.39 -25.23
CA PHE A 538 27.78 -5.99 -23.85
C PHE A 538 29.21 -6.29 -23.38
N LYS A 539 29.91 -7.27 -23.98
CA LYS A 539 31.34 -7.50 -23.70
C LYS A 539 32.23 -6.33 -24.15
N ASN A 540 31.81 -5.58 -25.17
CA ASN A 540 32.55 -4.42 -25.66
C ASN A 540 32.27 -3.14 -24.87
N VAL A 541 31.33 -3.17 -23.92
CA VAL A 541 30.99 -2.02 -23.06
C VAL A 541 31.99 -1.94 -21.90
N ASN A 542 32.65 -0.80 -21.79
CA ASN A 542 33.62 -0.57 -20.72
C ASN A 542 32.93 -0.52 -19.35
N GLY A 543 33.47 -1.25 -18.37
CA GLY A 543 32.96 -1.26 -16.98
C GLY A 543 32.05 -2.43 -16.63
N LEU A 544 31.64 -3.26 -17.59
CA LEU A 544 30.88 -4.49 -17.33
C LEU A 544 31.80 -5.69 -17.11
N SER A 545 31.53 -6.44 -16.05
CA SER A 545 32.18 -7.75 -15.82
C SER A 545 31.47 -8.84 -16.63
N GLU A 546 32.17 -9.92 -16.98
CA GLU A 546 31.58 -11.07 -17.69
C GLU A 546 30.33 -11.64 -16.97
N PRO A 547 30.30 -11.79 -15.63
CA PRO A 547 29.08 -12.13 -14.90
C PRO A 547 27.92 -11.13 -15.05
N ASP A 548 28.20 -9.84 -15.24
CA ASP A 548 27.16 -8.83 -15.45
C ASP A 548 26.60 -8.93 -16.87
N VAL A 549 27.46 -9.16 -17.86
CA VAL A 549 27.05 -9.45 -19.24
C VAL A 549 26.13 -10.67 -19.30
N GLU A 550 26.47 -11.77 -18.62
CA GLU A 550 25.61 -12.96 -18.55
C GLU A 550 24.23 -12.65 -17.93
N LYS A 551 24.20 -11.85 -16.84
CA LYS A 551 22.94 -11.42 -16.22
C LYS A 551 22.12 -10.56 -17.18
N ILE A 552 22.74 -9.62 -17.88
CA ILE A 552 22.08 -8.77 -18.87
C ILE A 552 21.47 -9.63 -19.97
N CYS A 553 22.25 -10.53 -20.57
CA CYS A 553 21.76 -11.46 -21.61
C CYS A 553 20.58 -12.29 -21.10
N LYS A 554 20.63 -12.77 -19.85
CA LYS A 554 19.51 -13.50 -19.23
C LYS A 554 18.27 -12.62 -19.06
N VAL A 555 18.44 -11.37 -18.63
CA VAL A 555 17.33 -10.42 -18.47
C VAL A 555 16.71 -10.07 -19.82
N VAL A 556 17.50 -9.65 -20.80
CA VAL A 556 17.02 -9.28 -22.14
C VAL A 556 16.27 -10.43 -22.79
N ASN A 557 16.77 -11.66 -22.68
CA ASN A 557 16.09 -12.84 -23.20
C ASN A 557 14.73 -13.11 -22.53
N ASN A 558 14.56 -12.74 -21.26
CA ASN A 558 13.29 -12.90 -20.57
C ASN A 558 12.28 -11.80 -20.90
N ILE A 559 12.71 -10.65 -21.43
CA ILE A 559 11.80 -9.56 -21.84
C ILE A 559 10.93 -10.06 -23.01
N PRO A 560 9.61 -9.82 -22.98
CA PRO A 560 8.70 -10.34 -23.99
C PRO A 560 8.85 -9.63 -25.33
N LEU A 561 9.10 -10.42 -26.39
CA LEU A 561 8.91 -10.00 -27.78
C LEU A 561 7.55 -10.52 -28.26
N MET A 562 6.65 -9.59 -28.57
CA MET A 562 5.30 -9.89 -29.03
C MET A 562 5.22 -9.82 -30.56
N ASP A 563 4.71 -10.89 -31.16
CA ASP A 563 4.26 -10.90 -32.55
C ASP A 563 2.76 -10.61 -32.60
N VAL A 564 2.36 -9.69 -33.46
CA VAL A 564 0.99 -9.16 -33.56
C VAL A 564 0.48 -9.40 -34.97
N SER A 565 -0.61 -10.13 -35.08
CA SER A 565 -1.28 -10.39 -36.35
C SER A 565 -2.74 -9.95 -36.30
N PHE A 566 -3.21 -9.46 -37.45
CA PHE A 566 -4.54 -8.90 -37.60
C PHE A 566 -5.37 -9.73 -38.57
N HIS A 567 -6.61 -10.02 -38.20
CA HIS A 567 -7.55 -10.76 -39.04
C HIS A 567 -8.82 -9.93 -39.29
N LYS A 568 -9.26 -9.88 -40.56
CA LYS A 568 -10.44 -9.14 -41.05
C LYS A 568 -10.34 -7.60 -41.11
N ILE A 569 -9.15 -7.05 -41.41
CA ILE A 569 -8.96 -5.60 -41.56
C ILE A 569 -9.24 -5.09 -42.99
N ASN A 570 -9.09 -5.94 -44.02
CA ASN A 570 -9.13 -5.50 -45.44
C ASN A 570 -10.53 -5.43 -46.07
N HIS A 571 -11.59 -5.26 -45.27
CA HIS A 571 -12.95 -5.16 -45.80
C HIS A 571 -13.35 -3.70 -46.03
N ALA A 572 -13.91 -3.40 -47.21
CA ALA A 572 -14.56 -2.10 -47.42
C ALA A 572 -15.83 -2.06 -46.56
N LEU A 573 -16.03 -0.95 -45.85
CA LEU A 573 -17.13 -0.75 -44.91
C LEU A 573 -18.16 0.19 -45.51
N THR A 574 -19.42 -0.09 -45.23
CA THR A 574 -20.52 0.86 -45.47
C THR A 574 -20.60 1.88 -44.32
N PRO A 575 -21.11 3.10 -44.54
CA PRO A 575 -21.29 4.07 -43.47
C PRO A 575 -22.13 3.49 -42.30
N LYS A 576 -21.66 3.70 -41.06
CA LYS A 576 -22.26 3.15 -39.82
C LYS A 576 -22.20 1.63 -39.66
N GLU A 577 -21.50 0.92 -40.54
CA GLU A 577 -21.28 -0.52 -40.36
C GLU A 577 -20.42 -0.80 -39.12
N GLU A 578 -20.81 -1.80 -38.34
CA GLU A 578 -20.00 -2.28 -37.22
C GLU A 578 -19.09 -3.43 -37.68
N LEU A 579 -17.78 -3.21 -37.61
CA LEU A 579 -16.77 -4.22 -37.90
C LEU A 579 -16.21 -4.78 -36.60
N ASN A 580 -16.15 -6.11 -36.49
CA ASN A 580 -15.38 -6.80 -35.47
C ASN A 580 -14.18 -7.50 -36.11
N PHE A 581 -12.97 -7.09 -35.76
CA PHE A 581 -11.71 -7.70 -36.23
C PHE A 581 -10.96 -8.32 -35.06
N VAL A 582 -10.08 -9.28 -35.35
CA VAL A 582 -9.35 -10.04 -34.31
C VAL A 582 -7.88 -9.66 -34.35
N VAL A 583 -7.33 -9.35 -33.17
CA VAL A 583 -5.91 -9.18 -32.92
C VAL A 583 -5.40 -10.42 -32.20
N SER A 584 -4.45 -11.10 -32.81
CA SER A 584 -3.77 -12.27 -32.25
C SER A 584 -2.39 -11.87 -31.80
N LEU A 585 -2.09 -12.11 -30.53
CA LEU A 585 -0.81 -11.82 -29.88
C LEU A 585 -0.09 -13.12 -29.55
N LYS A 586 1.19 -13.21 -29.91
CA LYS A 586 2.03 -14.38 -29.63
C LYS A 586 3.38 -13.96 -29.08
N ARG A 587 3.77 -14.51 -27.94
CA ARG A 587 5.13 -14.34 -27.40
C ARG A 587 6.10 -15.20 -28.20
N VAL A 588 7.06 -14.59 -28.88
CA VAL A 588 7.98 -15.26 -29.82
C VAL A 588 8.97 -16.16 -29.08
N LYS A 589 9.67 -15.61 -28.09
CA LYS A 589 10.66 -16.37 -27.30
C LYS A 589 9.93 -17.21 -26.25
N LYS A 590 10.24 -18.52 -26.15
CA LYS A 590 9.70 -19.43 -25.11
C LYS A 590 10.84 -20.00 -24.27
N PHE A 591 10.84 -19.70 -22.97
CA PHE A 591 11.77 -20.30 -22.02
C PHE A 591 11.03 -21.30 -21.14
N SER A 592 11.60 -22.50 -20.98
CA SER A 592 11.08 -23.49 -20.04
C SER A 592 11.18 -22.94 -18.62
N GLY A 593 10.06 -22.93 -17.89
CA GLY A 593 10.00 -22.45 -16.51
C GLY A 593 9.88 -20.93 -16.33
N TYR A 594 9.72 -20.16 -17.42
CA TYR A 594 9.34 -18.74 -17.29
C TYR A 594 7.89 -18.63 -16.82
N ASP A 595 7.66 -17.85 -15.77
CA ASP A 595 6.37 -17.74 -15.10
C ASP A 595 5.72 -16.36 -15.36
N GLY A 596 6.19 -15.60 -16.34
CA GLY A 596 5.64 -14.27 -16.65
C GLY A 596 6.08 -13.16 -15.70
N LYS A 597 7.09 -13.40 -14.84
CA LYS A 597 7.57 -12.41 -13.89
C LYS A 597 8.43 -11.33 -14.57
N VAL A 598 8.01 -10.08 -14.40
CA VAL A 598 8.73 -8.90 -14.89
C VAL A 598 9.98 -8.65 -14.07
N TYR A 599 11.09 -8.36 -14.75
CA TYR A 599 12.32 -7.87 -14.16
C TYR A 599 12.16 -6.39 -13.77
N ALA A 600 11.87 -6.15 -12.49
CA ALA A 600 11.72 -4.82 -11.89
C ALA A 600 12.42 -4.81 -10.51
N PRO A 601 13.76 -4.79 -10.45
CA PRO A 601 14.53 -5.03 -9.22
C PRO A 601 14.34 -3.94 -8.16
N ARG A 602 13.92 -2.73 -8.57
CA ARG A 602 13.70 -1.58 -7.69
C ARG A 602 12.25 -1.43 -7.24
N PHE A 603 11.33 -2.25 -7.75
CA PHE A 603 9.94 -2.25 -7.32
C PHE A 603 9.72 -3.29 -6.20
N PRO A 604 9.03 -2.95 -5.10
CA PRO A 604 9.00 -3.78 -3.89
C PRO A 604 8.21 -5.09 -4.05
N LYS A 605 7.18 -5.11 -4.90
CA LYS A 605 6.30 -6.27 -5.10
C LYS A 605 6.57 -6.96 -6.44
N PRO A 606 6.57 -8.30 -6.52
CA PRO A 606 6.66 -9.00 -7.80
C PRO A 606 5.61 -8.49 -8.79
N GLN A 607 6.06 -8.21 -10.02
CA GLN A 607 5.21 -7.80 -11.13
C GLN A 607 5.14 -8.92 -12.16
N TYR A 608 4.01 -8.99 -12.88
CA TYR A 608 3.77 -9.99 -13.93
C TYR A 608 3.39 -9.31 -15.23
N GLU A 609 3.72 -9.95 -16.35
CA GLU A 609 3.45 -9.43 -17.69
C GLU A 609 1.96 -9.22 -17.94
N SER A 610 1.57 -7.96 -18.15
CA SER A 610 0.28 -7.55 -18.66
C SER A 610 0.47 -6.48 -19.74
N TRP A 611 -0.52 -6.33 -20.60
CA TRP A 611 -0.48 -5.44 -21.75
C TRP A 611 -1.79 -4.68 -21.88
N TRP A 612 -1.72 -3.48 -22.45
CA TRP A 612 -2.88 -2.78 -22.97
C TRP A 612 -2.85 -2.83 -24.49
N LEU A 613 -3.98 -3.24 -25.07
CA LEU A 613 -4.26 -3.13 -26.49
C LEU A 613 -5.20 -1.94 -26.66
N VAL A 614 -4.65 -0.82 -27.12
CA VAL A 614 -5.37 0.44 -27.32
C VAL A 614 -5.62 0.64 -28.81
N PHE A 615 -6.87 0.79 -29.20
CA PHE A 615 -7.27 1.16 -30.55
C PHE A 615 -7.76 2.59 -30.54
N GLY A 616 -7.12 3.49 -31.29
CA GLY A 616 -7.41 4.91 -31.24
C GLY A 616 -7.19 5.64 -32.56
N ASP A 617 -7.72 6.85 -32.65
CA ASP A 617 -7.52 7.81 -33.72
C ASP A 617 -6.58 8.92 -33.24
N LYS A 618 -5.37 8.94 -33.77
CA LYS A 618 -4.36 9.97 -33.46
C LYS A 618 -4.78 11.37 -33.90
N SER A 619 -5.52 11.48 -35.00
CA SER A 619 -5.89 12.77 -35.59
C SER A 619 -6.87 13.53 -34.70
N ASN A 620 -7.75 12.77 -34.06
CA ASN A 620 -8.81 13.29 -33.18
C ASN A 620 -8.51 13.13 -31.69
N ASP A 621 -7.31 12.63 -31.33
CA ASP A 621 -6.91 12.32 -29.96
C ASP A 621 -7.94 11.46 -29.19
N SER A 622 -8.52 10.47 -29.87
CA SER A 622 -9.64 9.69 -29.34
C SER A 622 -9.35 8.21 -29.24
N ILE A 623 -9.83 7.59 -28.16
CA ILE A 623 -9.80 6.14 -27.97
C ILE A 623 -11.10 5.55 -28.51
N ILE A 624 -10.99 4.47 -29.28
CA ILE A 624 -12.14 3.74 -29.81
C ILE A 624 -12.47 2.56 -28.90
N GLU A 625 -11.45 1.76 -28.56
CA GLU A 625 -11.59 0.65 -27.63
C GLU A 625 -10.24 0.35 -26.96
N MET A 626 -10.26 -0.07 -25.69
CA MET A 626 -9.09 -0.56 -24.97
C MET A 626 -9.39 -1.92 -24.35
N LYS A 627 -8.45 -2.87 -24.48
CA LYS A 627 -8.47 -4.14 -23.74
C LYS A 627 -7.23 -4.35 -22.92
N ARG A 628 -7.42 -4.81 -21.69
CA ARG A 628 -6.34 -5.30 -20.84
C ARG A 628 -6.10 -6.79 -21.10
N ILE A 629 -4.84 -7.14 -21.31
CA ILE A 629 -4.43 -8.47 -21.70
C ILE A 629 -3.46 -8.99 -20.64
N ASN A 630 -3.89 -10.01 -19.91
CA ASN A 630 -3.06 -10.67 -18.90
C ASN A 630 -2.55 -11.98 -19.48
N MET A 631 -1.22 -12.12 -19.59
CA MET A 631 -0.60 -13.39 -19.96
C MET A 631 -0.60 -14.38 -18.79
N ARG A 632 -0.78 -13.87 -17.56
CA ARG A 632 -0.96 -14.66 -16.35
C ARG A 632 -2.05 -14.06 -15.47
N ASN A 633 -3.00 -14.88 -15.01
CA ASN A 633 -4.07 -14.45 -14.10
C ASN A 633 -3.60 -14.46 -12.63
N GLY A 634 -2.65 -13.58 -12.30
CA GLY A 634 -2.14 -13.40 -10.93
C GLY A 634 -1.05 -14.41 -10.50
N PRO A 635 -0.61 -14.37 -9.23
CA PRO A 635 0.55 -15.12 -8.75
C PRO A 635 0.40 -16.64 -8.84
N PHE A 636 -0.83 -17.14 -8.86
CA PHE A 636 -1.16 -18.56 -8.95
C PHE A 636 -1.75 -18.96 -10.31
N GLY A 637 -1.87 -18.00 -11.23
CA GLY A 637 -2.39 -18.27 -12.58
C GLY A 637 -1.37 -19.02 -13.44
N GLU A 638 -1.88 -19.80 -14.39
CA GLU A 638 -1.06 -20.37 -15.46
C GLU A 638 -0.66 -19.27 -16.47
N PHE A 639 0.55 -19.40 -17.01
CA PHE A 639 1.06 -18.48 -18.01
C PHE A 639 0.66 -18.94 -19.41
N SER A 640 0.00 -18.07 -20.17
CA SER A 640 -0.32 -18.25 -21.59
C SER A 640 0.68 -17.49 -22.46
N ASN A 641 1.10 -18.10 -23.56
CA ASN A 641 1.99 -17.51 -24.55
C ASN A 641 1.25 -16.88 -25.75
N GLU A 642 -0.04 -17.17 -25.89
CA GLU A 642 -0.88 -16.68 -26.97
C GLU A 642 -2.15 -16.07 -26.39
N HIS A 643 -2.62 -15.00 -26.99
CA HIS A 643 -3.88 -14.36 -26.63
C HIS A 643 -4.56 -13.81 -27.89
N THR A 644 -5.88 -13.96 -27.97
CA THR A 644 -6.66 -13.36 -29.05
C THR A 644 -7.70 -12.42 -28.45
N SER A 645 -7.77 -11.21 -29.01
CA SER A 645 -8.72 -10.18 -28.59
C SER A 645 -9.50 -9.69 -29.80
N LYS A 646 -10.82 -9.55 -29.64
CA LYS A 646 -11.69 -8.95 -30.66
C LYS A 646 -11.76 -7.46 -30.42
N LEU A 647 -11.59 -6.63 -31.44
CA LEU A 647 -11.82 -5.18 -31.37
C LEU A 647 -12.99 -4.80 -32.28
N LYS A 648 -13.74 -3.79 -31.86
CA LYS A 648 -14.93 -3.27 -32.53
C LYS A 648 -14.65 -1.87 -33.07
N LEU A 649 -15.06 -1.65 -34.31
CA LEU A 649 -15.04 -0.35 -34.98
C LEU A 649 -16.45 -0.04 -35.50
N THR A 650 -16.91 1.19 -35.31
CA THR A 650 -18.10 1.69 -36.02
C THR A 650 -17.64 2.62 -37.14
N ALA A 651 -17.98 2.30 -38.38
CA ALA A 651 -17.55 3.06 -39.54
C ALA A 651 -18.12 4.50 -39.51
N PRO A 652 -17.30 5.53 -39.80
CA PRO A 652 -17.76 6.91 -39.92
C PRO A 652 -18.89 7.10 -40.94
N GLU A 653 -19.68 8.15 -40.80
CA GLU A 653 -20.81 8.44 -41.70
C GLU A 653 -20.38 8.87 -43.10
N ARG A 654 -19.21 9.52 -43.22
CA ARG A 654 -18.73 10.06 -44.48
C ARG A 654 -17.85 9.04 -45.19
N GLU A 655 -18.02 8.93 -46.50
CA GLU A 655 -17.11 8.15 -47.32
C GLU A 655 -15.70 8.73 -47.27
N GLY A 656 -14.71 7.85 -47.26
CA GLY A 656 -13.32 8.26 -47.15
C GLY A 656 -12.39 7.16 -46.69
N LYS A 657 -11.10 7.51 -46.65
CA LYS A 657 -10.06 6.71 -46.01
C LYS A 657 -9.89 7.20 -44.59
N TYR A 658 -9.94 6.28 -43.64
CA TYR A 658 -9.74 6.59 -42.23
C TYR A 658 -8.56 5.76 -41.73
N GLN A 659 -7.55 6.44 -41.21
CA GLN A 659 -6.37 5.83 -40.64
C GLN A 659 -6.51 5.84 -39.11
N TYR A 660 -6.41 4.67 -38.51
CA TYR A 660 -6.38 4.50 -37.07
C TYR A 660 -5.08 3.83 -36.66
N THR A 661 -4.81 3.81 -35.36
CA THR A 661 -3.61 3.20 -34.81
C THR A 661 -3.97 2.23 -33.70
N ILE A 662 -3.32 1.07 -33.72
CA ILE A 662 -3.34 0.08 -32.63
C ILE A 662 -2.02 0.18 -31.89
N PHE A 663 -2.09 0.43 -30.59
CA PHE A 663 -0.94 0.44 -29.69
C PHE A 663 -0.99 -0.81 -28.82
N LEU A 664 0.13 -1.53 -28.76
CA LEU A 664 0.35 -2.60 -27.81
C LEU A 664 1.38 -2.12 -26.79
N ILE A 665 0.93 -1.87 -25.56
CA ILE A 665 1.71 -1.18 -24.54
C ILE A 665 1.95 -2.15 -23.38
N SER A 666 3.20 -2.34 -23.01
CA SER A 666 3.57 -3.18 -21.87
C SER A 666 3.17 -2.48 -20.58
N ASP A 667 2.63 -3.21 -19.62
CA ASP A 667 2.42 -2.63 -18.29
C ASP A 667 3.70 -2.63 -17.45
N GLY A 668 4.77 -3.29 -17.90
CA GLY A 668 5.92 -3.64 -17.08
C GLY A 668 7.25 -3.09 -17.55
N TYR A 669 7.40 -2.80 -18.84
CA TYR A 669 8.69 -2.40 -19.44
C TYR A 669 8.53 -1.13 -20.30
N LEU A 670 9.58 -0.32 -20.31
CA LEU A 670 9.73 0.82 -21.21
C LEU A 670 10.46 0.39 -22.49
N GLY A 671 10.12 1.01 -23.62
CA GLY A 671 10.87 0.85 -24.88
C GLY A 671 10.62 -0.46 -25.62
N ILE A 672 9.53 -1.18 -25.29
CA ILE A 672 9.10 -2.40 -26.00
C ILE A 672 7.67 -2.28 -26.55
N ASP A 673 7.08 -1.09 -26.45
CA ASP A 673 5.74 -0.81 -26.94
C ASP A 673 5.72 -0.79 -28.47
N GLN A 674 4.64 -1.30 -29.04
CA GLN A 674 4.49 -1.47 -30.48
C GLN A 674 3.31 -0.65 -30.99
N GLN A 675 3.44 -0.18 -32.23
CA GLN A 675 2.43 0.63 -32.88
C GLN A 675 2.18 0.14 -34.31
N TYR A 676 0.91 -0.02 -34.67
CA TYR A 676 0.48 -0.47 -35.99
C TYR A 676 -0.59 0.46 -36.54
N ASP A 677 -0.31 1.11 -37.67
CA ASP A 677 -1.31 1.91 -38.36
C ASP A 677 -2.18 1.01 -39.25
N VAL A 678 -3.49 1.16 -39.14
CA VAL A 678 -4.49 0.39 -39.86
C VAL A 678 -5.42 1.34 -40.63
N GLU A 679 -5.57 1.09 -41.93
CA GLU A 679 -6.41 1.91 -42.83
C GLU A 679 -7.73 1.17 -43.09
N PHE A 680 -8.85 1.89 -42.95
CA PHE A 680 -10.17 1.42 -43.34
C PHE A 680 -10.77 2.31 -44.42
N HIS A 681 -11.48 1.68 -45.36
CA HIS A 681 -12.16 2.35 -46.46
C HIS A 681 -13.66 2.33 -46.26
N VAL A 682 -14.26 3.51 -46.10
CA VAL A 682 -15.72 3.66 -46.07
C VAL A 682 -16.20 4.06 -47.46
N LYS A 683 -17.12 3.28 -48.04
CA LYS A 683 -17.67 3.48 -49.40
C LYS A 683 -19.18 3.24 -49.41
N ASP A 684 -19.87 3.79 -50.41
CA ASP A 684 -21.32 3.59 -50.59
C ASP A 684 -21.68 2.09 -50.63
N VAL A 685 -22.88 1.77 -50.14
CA VAL A 685 -23.46 0.42 -50.04
C VAL A 685 -23.45 -0.31 -51.39
N LYS A 686 -23.61 0.44 -52.50
CA LYS A 686 -23.56 -0.14 -53.85
C LYS A 686 -22.16 -0.62 -54.24
N VAL A 687 -21.12 0.12 -53.85
CA VAL A 687 -19.72 -0.17 -54.21
C VAL A 687 -19.16 -1.29 -53.32
N VAL A 688 -19.55 -1.33 -52.05
CA VAL A 688 -19.10 -2.39 -51.12
C VAL A 688 -19.62 -3.77 -51.54
N LYS A 689 -20.85 -3.87 -52.05
CA LYS A 689 -21.43 -5.11 -52.59
C LYS A 689 -20.75 -5.66 -53.84
N GLU A 690 -20.02 -4.83 -54.58
CA GLU A 690 -19.24 -5.23 -55.76
C GLU A 690 -17.78 -5.60 -55.40
N MET A 691 -17.29 -5.18 -54.23
CA MET A 691 -15.89 -5.33 -53.80
C MET A 691 -15.65 -6.48 -52.80
N ASN A 692 -16.63 -6.78 -51.95
CA ASN A 692 -16.61 -7.89 -51.00
C ASN A 692 -17.36 -9.09 -51.58
#